data_AF-A0A6A5KWI8-F1
#
_entry.id   AF-A0A6A5KWI8-F1
#
_cell.length_a   1.000
_cell.length_b   1.000
_cell.length_c   1.000
_cell.angle_alpha   90.00
_cell.angle_beta   90.00
_cell.angle_gamma   90.00
#
_symmetry.space_group_name_H-M   'P 1'
#
loop_
_entity.id
_entity.type
_entity.pdbx_description
1 polymer ?
#
loop_
_entity_poly.entity_id
_entity_poly.type
_entity_poly.pdbx_seq_one_letter_code
_entity_poly.pdbx_strand_id
1 'polypeptide(L)'
;MPSPPIACRRAVQSLHPPAAQHVWISEDLLTLAINRFFRSPCAQQKRHGSHVPGPLEARRRATKRRMTASAGVFPQGSFAPTFSLPALFGFRKAAQPSWRYEPPSLQHRVEPLDQAPDQVSNPSMSQPDPISPAEYSDATADGPTCSQNHVYAFPRDRRNRVEGKLISGTSEQEAGAAIENLQSERAVSDPVHAEAHFESFKSKVAGATNLPGVERGRLLVETWRSCLPTSTSTHASLYNAMVLEYLTNHDWDPLRILSKLRFFALPPIYTDENLAFLQCLEKSSARFPHASRVYLRVYVKIAKAVAATSVSTSFSQDDELLFLIRLSLQAAYSQSIQIQERVAHVLSAVTTKFSDSNLRKSMYSIMADISNAEQKISYLLAHAAKDHSFGAVIEQVLCGLPRKRIRSLVPSVTLSLVKAVEWKRQLSDETYRDRLSTWLTVLQCVDSTLQHSMTGVGYLDTAITEVAEHVFRGSNPGIIRPQMLLHAILFQLTPQPSYSCSRDQLLQLIYSFNTTALEQQRPVGFETILASILSRVREHSLPYRQMASRSMDLFTRHADLNSVHRFLVALREQGLVLKSSSTVQRLVRNEVVYLQRQTRPLLDKRRRSHASVVSTSLKILALHSKIKSTYAKRSLARVQTTARTLHARRQFQTILDSAKENHALPHAYRNITPDASDRQRNILIHQLAHHYSLSTTLSHRETWRAIYYLYKHLQVSGLPIGPLFTKAVVRALIIRPMIEHRFVSARLLIWVCQLVARVEGVDVARKVEHNYAQWRGNLIKHAKDVFVDAGGNTKSKAQISTMKRLGLI
;
A
#
# COMPACT_ATOMS: atom_id res chain seq x y z
N MET A 1 10.93 20.50 -48.61
CA MET A 1 10.04 21.51 -47.99
C MET A 1 10.89 22.71 -47.57
N PRO A 2 10.40 23.95 -47.66
CA PRO A 2 11.16 25.14 -47.27
C PRO A 2 11.25 25.29 -45.75
N SER A 3 12.39 25.80 -45.26
CA SER A 3 12.62 26.11 -43.85
C SER A 3 11.89 27.40 -43.42
N PRO A 4 11.41 27.51 -42.17
CA PRO A 4 10.80 28.74 -41.66
C PRO A 4 11.86 29.84 -41.41
N PRO A 5 11.50 31.13 -41.56
CA PRO A 5 12.43 32.24 -41.36
C PRO A 5 12.82 32.43 -39.89
N ILE A 6 14.06 32.86 -39.66
CA ILE A 6 14.64 33.10 -38.32
C ILE A 6 14.09 34.42 -37.76
N ALA A 7 13.41 34.35 -36.60
CA ALA A 7 12.85 35.52 -35.93
C ALA A 7 13.66 35.94 -34.69
N CYS A 8 13.85 37.25 -34.53
CA CYS A 8 14.21 37.95 -33.28
C CYS A 8 15.50 37.54 -32.55
N ARG A 9 16.65 38.06 -33.00
CA ARG A 9 17.87 38.27 -32.17
C ARG A 9 18.14 39.76 -31.90
N ARG A 10 17.20 40.46 -31.22
CA ARG A 10 17.40 41.86 -30.73
C ARG A 10 16.74 42.09 -29.37
N ALA A 11 17.14 41.29 -28.38
CA ALA A 11 16.99 41.54 -26.95
C ALA A 11 18.09 40.74 -26.22
N VAL A 12 18.46 41.15 -25.00
CA VAL A 12 19.63 40.65 -24.24
C VAL A 12 20.97 41.05 -24.89
N GLN A 13 21.47 42.23 -24.53
CA GLN A 13 22.90 42.54 -24.56
C GLN A 13 23.53 42.11 -23.22
N SER A 14 24.74 41.56 -23.29
CA SER A 14 25.77 41.55 -22.24
C SER A 14 25.34 41.47 -20.76
N LEU A 15 25.20 40.25 -20.24
CA LEU A 15 25.88 39.86 -19.02
C LEU A 15 26.73 38.63 -19.36
N HIS A 16 28.02 38.64 -19.04
CA HIS A 16 28.91 37.50 -19.30
C HIS A 16 28.58 36.38 -18.31
N PRO A 17 28.18 35.17 -18.76
CA PRO A 17 28.20 33.99 -17.92
C PRO A 17 29.66 33.57 -17.69
N PRO A 18 30.02 32.99 -16.53
CA PRO A 18 31.28 32.27 -16.40
C PRO A 18 31.34 31.13 -17.43
N ALA A 19 32.54 30.80 -17.90
CA ALA A 19 32.74 29.85 -19.00
C ALA A 19 31.96 28.55 -18.79
N ALA A 20 31.02 28.26 -19.70
CA ALA A 20 30.16 27.09 -19.58
C ALA A 20 30.99 25.82 -19.72
N GLN A 21 30.97 24.96 -18.69
CA GLN A 21 31.56 23.63 -18.76
C GLN A 21 30.77 22.78 -19.78
N HIS A 22 31.23 22.78 -21.03
CA HIS A 22 30.66 22.00 -22.10
C HIS A 22 30.95 20.51 -21.87
N VAL A 23 30.00 19.82 -21.23
CA VAL A 23 30.00 18.37 -21.12
C VAL A 23 29.75 17.78 -22.51
N TRP A 24 30.83 17.35 -23.17
CA TRP A 24 30.76 16.63 -24.43
C TRP A 24 30.14 15.26 -24.21
N ILE A 25 28.90 15.08 -24.68
CA ILE A 25 28.19 13.81 -24.67
C ILE A 25 28.52 13.10 -25.99
N SER A 26 29.07 11.87 -25.93
CA SER A 26 29.32 11.11 -27.17
C SER A 26 28.02 10.78 -27.89
N GLU A 27 28.09 10.72 -29.21
CA GLU A 27 26.92 10.50 -30.06
C GLU A 27 26.28 9.13 -29.82
N ASP A 28 27.07 8.13 -29.39
CA ASP A 28 26.60 6.84 -28.88
C ASP A 28 25.79 6.96 -27.58
N LEU A 29 26.25 7.76 -26.61
CA LEU A 29 25.57 7.93 -25.32
C LEU A 29 24.26 8.70 -25.52
N LEU A 30 24.28 9.72 -26.38
CA LEU A 30 23.08 10.42 -26.86
C LEU A 30 22.12 9.44 -27.56
N THR A 31 22.62 8.61 -28.48
CA THR A 31 21.83 7.62 -29.24
C THR A 31 21.26 6.52 -28.34
N LEU A 32 21.99 6.08 -27.32
CA LEU A 32 21.51 5.13 -26.31
C LEU A 32 20.45 5.76 -25.41
N ALA A 33 20.63 7.01 -24.98
CA ALA A 33 19.62 7.74 -24.20
C ALA A 33 18.33 7.96 -25.01
N ILE A 34 18.46 8.36 -26.27
CA ILE A 34 17.36 8.51 -27.24
C ILE A 34 16.65 7.18 -27.48
N ASN A 35 17.38 6.09 -27.77
CA ASN A 35 16.76 4.77 -27.95
C ASN A 35 16.10 4.27 -26.65
N ARG A 36 16.66 4.53 -25.47
CA ARG A 36 16.06 4.15 -24.19
C ARG A 36 14.80 4.97 -23.88
N PHE A 37 14.74 6.23 -24.31
CA PHE A 37 13.56 7.08 -24.21
C PHE A 37 12.44 6.64 -25.17
N PHE A 38 12.76 6.33 -26.43
CA PHE A 38 11.76 5.94 -27.45
C PHE A 38 11.36 4.45 -27.40
N ARG A 39 12.23 3.53 -26.96
CA ARG A 39 11.94 2.09 -26.89
C ARG A 39 11.41 1.62 -25.53
N SER A 40 11.37 2.48 -24.51
CA SER A 40 10.65 2.18 -23.25
C SER A 40 9.14 2.07 -23.58
N PRO A 41 8.48 0.91 -23.35
CA PRO A 41 7.19 0.59 -23.98
C PRO A 41 5.99 1.26 -23.29
N CYS A 42 5.97 2.60 -23.26
CA CYS A 42 4.84 3.40 -22.80
C CYS A 42 3.73 3.42 -23.88
N ALA A 43 3.01 2.29 -24.00
CA ALA A 43 2.00 2.01 -25.03
C ALA A 43 0.76 2.94 -25.04
N GLN A 44 0.77 4.03 -24.26
CA GLN A 44 -0.26 5.07 -24.23
C GLN A 44 0.15 6.35 -24.98
N GLN A 45 1.39 6.50 -25.46
CA GLN A 45 1.75 7.60 -26.36
C GLN A 45 1.42 7.35 -27.85
N LYS A 46 0.27 6.72 -28.14
CA LYS A 46 -0.46 7.08 -29.37
C LYS A 46 -0.86 8.55 -29.23
N ARG A 47 -0.18 9.45 -29.95
CA ARG A 47 -0.51 10.88 -29.99
C ARG A 47 -1.87 11.10 -30.67
N HIS A 48 -2.96 10.90 -29.94
CA HIS A 48 -4.22 11.57 -30.26
C HIS A 48 -3.96 13.07 -30.30
N GLY A 49 -4.20 13.70 -31.45
CA GLY A 49 -4.04 15.14 -31.63
C GLY A 49 -4.81 15.89 -30.56
N SER A 50 -4.09 16.56 -29.66
CA SER A 50 -4.64 17.04 -28.40
C SER A 50 -5.72 18.09 -28.64
N HIS A 51 -6.99 17.70 -28.47
CA HIS A 51 -8.13 18.61 -28.49
C HIS A 51 -8.15 19.59 -27.30
N VAL A 52 -7.16 19.51 -26.41
CA VAL A 52 -6.80 20.56 -25.45
C VAL A 52 -6.31 21.77 -26.24
N PRO A 53 -7.05 22.89 -26.27
CA PRO A 53 -6.64 24.06 -27.03
C PRO A 53 -5.38 24.68 -26.41
N GLY A 54 -4.38 25.01 -27.24
CA GLY A 54 -3.18 25.73 -26.79
C GLY A 54 -3.51 27.08 -26.14
N PRO A 55 -2.61 27.70 -25.36
CA PRO A 55 -2.95 28.81 -24.45
C PRO A 55 -3.71 29.99 -25.10
N LEU A 56 -3.42 30.32 -26.36
CA LEU A 56 -4.11 31.38 -27.10
C LEU A 56 -5.52 30.96 -27.57
N GLU A 57 -5.69 29.71 -28.01
CA GLU A 57 -7.00 29.15 -28.38
C GLU A 57 -7.87 28.89 -27.14
N ALA A 58 -7.26 28.53 -26.01
CA ALA A 58 -7.94 28.46 -24.71
C ALA A 58 -8.46 29.85 -24.29
N ARG A 59 -7.66 30.91 -24.48
CA ARG A 59 -8.10 32.31 -24.27
C ARG A 59 -9.22 32.70 -25.25
N ARG A 60 -9.10 32.41 -26.55
CA ARG A 60 -10.19 32.64 -27.54
C ARG A 60 -11.49 31.94 -27.13
N ARG A 61 -11.44 30.65 -26.75
CA ARG A 61 -12.62 29.88 -26.31
C ARG A 61 -13.20 30.40 -24.99
N ALA A 62 -12.38 30.86 -24.06
CA ALA A 62 -12.83 31.49 -22.81
C ALA A 62 -13.55 32.83 -23.08
N THR A 63 -13.02 33.68 -23.96
CA THR A 63 -13.67 34.93 -24.38
C THR A 63 -14.96 34.66 -25.14
N LYS A 64 -14.98 33.71 -26.09
CA LYS A 64 -16.19 33.31 -26.82
C LYS A 64 -17.28 32.81 -25.88
N ARG A 65 -16.93 31.97 -24.89
CA ARG A 65 -17.86 31.51 -23.83
C ARG A 65 -18.38 32.63 -22.95
N ARG A 66 -17.57 33.64 -22.62
CA ARG A 66 -18.04 34.83 -21.89
C ARG A 66 -19.05 35.63 -22.71
N MET A 67 -18.77 35.86 -24.00
CA MET A 67 -19.69 36.61 -24.87
C MET A 67 -21.01 35.86 -25.13
N THR A 68 -20.99 34.54 -25.34
CA THR A 68 -22.26 33.78 -25.48
C THR A 68 -23.03 33.67 -24.16
N ALA A 69 -22.36 33.58 -23.01
CA ALA A 69 -23.03 33.65 -21.70
C ALA A 69 -23.71 35.01 -21.45
N SER A 70 -23.15 36.11 -21.98
CA SER A 70 -23.79 37.44 -21.92
C SER A 70 -25.05 37.56 -22.78
N ALA A 71 -25.17 36.78 -23.86
CA ALA A 71 -26.32 36.83 -24.78
C ALA A 71 -27.56 36.06 -24.28
N GLY A 72 -27.40 35.20 -23.26
CA GLY A 72 -28.47 34.32 -22.74
C GLY A 72 -29.23 34.86 -21.53
N VAL A 73 -29.15 36.16 -21.22
CA VAL A 73 -29.74 36.74 -19.98
C VAL A 73 -30.77 37.83 -20.30
N PHE A 74 -31.91 37.41 -20.83
CA PHE A 74 -33.17 38.15 -20.77
C PHE A 74 -34.14 37.41 -19.81
N PRO A 75 -34.74 38.09 -18.82
CA PRO A 75 -35.74 37.50 -17.92
C PRO A 75 -37.18 37.75 -18.41
N GLN A 76 -38.13 36.97 -17.89
CA GLN A 76 -39.59 37.03 -18.16
C GLN A 76 -39.95 36.57 -19.60
N GLY A 77 -41.09 35.97 -19.91
CA GLY A 77 -42.36 35.79 -19.18
C GLY A 77 -43.49 35.96 -20.21
N SER A 78 -44.51 35.08 -20.20
CA SER A 78 -45.65 34.98 -21.16
C SER A 78 -46.00 36.28 -21.94
N PHE A 79 -46.23 36.28 -23.26
CA PHE A 79 -46.94 35.30 -24.10
C PHE A 79 -46.28 35.04 -25.48
N ALA A 80 -46.95 34.23 -26.32
CA ALA A 80 -46.53 33.75 -27.65
C ALA A 80 -47.47 34.31 -28.77
N PRO A 81 -47.35 33.89 -30.04
CA PRO A 81 -46.17 33.93 -30.92
C PRO A 81 -46.44 34.52 -32.32
N THR A 82 -45.40 34.91 -33.05
CA THR A 82 -45.39 34.86 -34.53
C THR A 82 -44.06 34.28 -35.04
N PHE A 83 -44.14 33.22 -35.86
CA PHE A 83 -42.96 32.60 -36.47
C PHE A 83 -42.42 33.45 -37.64
N SER A 84 -41.12 33.75 -37.64
CA SER A 84 -40.43 34.30 -38.81
C SER A 84 -39.46 33.26 -39.40
N LEU A 85 -39.97 32.45 -40.34
CA LEU A 85 -39.21 31.44 -41.08
C LEU A 85 -37.87 31.92 -41.72
N PRO A 86 -37.68 33.19 -42.15
CA PRO A 86 -36.40 33.65 -42.70
C PRO A 86 -35.19 33.51 -41.77
N ALA A 87 -35.41 33.37 -40.45
CA ALA A 87 -34.33 33.21 -39.48
C ALA A 87 -33.55 31.88 -39.61
N LEU A 88 -34.12 30.86 -40.27
CA LEU A 88 -33.52 29.52 -40.37
C LEU A 88 -32.53 29.35 -41.53
N PHE A 89 -32.58 30.20 -42.56
CA PHE A 89 -31.88 29.99 -43.85
C PHE A 89 -30.83 31.06 -44.19
N GLY A 90 -30.20 31.67 -43.18
CA GLY A 90 -28.83 32.20 -43.30
C GLY A 90 -28.58 33.47 -44.14
N PHE A 91 -29.58 34.05 -44.80
CA PHE A 91 -29.38 35.23 -45.66
C PHE A 91 -29.24 36.55 -44.86
N ARG A 92 -28.00 36.97 -44.61
CA ARG A 92 -27.65 38.39 -44.39
C ARG A 92 -26.53 38.80 -45.35
N LYS A 93 -26.79 39.81 -46.18
CA LYS A 93 -25.75 40.44 -47.02
C LYS A 93 -24.65 41.03 -46.10
N ALA A 94 -23.39 40.74 -46.40
CA ALA A 94 -22.27 41.22 -45.60
C ALA A 94 -21.97 42.69 -45.92
N ALA A 95 -22.20 43.59 -44.96
CA ALA A 95 -21.57 44.90 -44.97
C ALA A 95 -20.07 44.72 -44.61
N GLN A 96 -19.17 45.25 -45.43
CA GLN A 96 -17.73 45.18 -45.12
C GLN A 96 -17.39 46.10 -43.94
N PRO A 97 -16.52 45.68 -43.01
CA PRO A 97 -16.03 46.55 -41.94
C PRO A 97 -15.06 47.59 -42.50
N SER A 98 -15.34 48.87 -42.25
CA SER A 98 -14.64 50.03 -42.82
C SER A 98 -13.25 50.33 -42.22
N TRP A 99 -12.51 49.30 -41.78
CA TRP A 99 -11.23 49.46 -41.07
C TRP A 99 -10.10 48.79 -41.81
N ARG A 100 -9.25 49.60 -42.45
CA ARG A 100 -8.01 49.19 -43.11
C ARG A 100 -6.86 49.25 -42.10
N TYR A 101 -6.00 48.24 -42.07
CA TYR A 101 -4.77 48.27 -41.28
C TYR A 101 -3.68 48.99 -42.08
N GLU A 102 -2.97 49.91 -41.42
CA GLU A 102 -1.87 50.69 -42.00
C GLU A 102 -0.64 50.53 -41.08
N PRO A 103 0.54 50.12 -41.60
CA PRO A 103 1.71 49.87 -40.78
C PRO A 103 2.39 51.20 -40.37
N PRO A 104 2.98 51.29 -39.16
CA PRO A 104 3.67 52.50 -38.72
C PRO A 104 4.92 52.79 -39.57
N SER A 105 5.01 53.99 -40.10
CA SER A 105 6.17 54.51 -40.83
C SER A 105 7.33 54.82 -39.87
N LEU A 106 8.56 54.67 -40.37
CA LEU A 106 9.78 54.97 -39.61
C LEU A 106 9.94 56.49 -39.45
N GLN A 107 10.10 56.96 -38.21
CA GLN A 107 10.32 58.37 -37.92
C GLN A 107 11.74 58.81 -38.31
N HIS A 108 11.84 60.07 -38.73
CA HIS A 108 13.07 60.66 -39.26
C HIS A 108 14.12 60.86 -38.17
N ARG A 109 15.39 60.66 -38.52
CA ARG A 109 16.53 61.04 -37.68
C ARG A 109 16.72 62.56 -37.76
N VAL A 110 16.99 63.19 -36.63
CA VAL A 110 17.49 64.57 -36.53
C VAL A 110 18.73 64.53 -35.64
N GLU A 111 19.70 65.36 -35.97
CA GLU A 111 21.05 65.41 -35.39
C GLU A 111 21.25 66.77 -34.72
N PRO A 112 22.10 66.86 -33.69
CA PRO A 112 23.01 68.00 -33.66
C PRO A 112 24.43 67.64 -33.23
N LEU A 113 25.39 68.13 -34.03
CA LEU A 113 26.68 68.65 -33.58
C LEU A 113 26.41 70.02 -32.87
N ASP A 114 27.29 70.62 -32.06
CA ASP A 114 28.75 70.44 -31.94
C ASP A 114 29.30 71.02 -30.60
N GLN A 115 30.64 71.00 -30.47
CA GLN A 115 31.52 71.86 -29.64
C GLN A 115 31.78 71.52 -28.14
N ALA A 116 33.08 71.30 -27.88
CA ALA A 116 33.81 71.55 -26.62
C ALA A 116 34.66 72.86 -26.82
N PRO A 117 35.75 73.24 -26.08
CA PRO A 117 36.72 72.49 -25.25
C PRO A 117 36.68 72.96 -23.75
N ASP A 118 37.59 72.68 -22.80
CA ASP A 118 39.07 72.57 -22.79
C ASP A 118 39.67 71.55 -21.80
N GLN A 119 41.00 71.38 -21.89
CA GLN A 119 41.82 70.38 -21.19
C GLN A 119 42.52 70.89 -19.90
N VAL A 120 43.11 69.99 -19.09
CA VAL A 120 44.58 69.91 -18.81
C VAL A 120 44.91 69.05 -17.56
N SER A 121 45.95 68.21 -17.70
CA SER A 121 46.82 67.56 -16.69
C SER A 121 46.35 66.47 -15.69
N ASN A 122 47.13 65.40 -15.70
CA ASN A 122 47.38 64.35 -14.69
C ASN A 122 48.60 64.77 -13.80
N PRO A 123 49.20 64.00 -12.83
CA PRO A 123 49.20 62.52 -12.71
C PRO A 123 49.23 61.86 -11.30
N SER A 124 49.02 60.53 -11.29
CA SER A 124 49.65 59.43 -10.49
C SER A 124 50.01 59.56 -8.98
N MET A 125 49.71 58.50 -8.19
CA MET A 125 50.71 57.74 -7.39
C MET A 125 50.15 56.47 -6.66
N SER A 126 50.91 55.36 -6.75
CA SER A 126 51.13 54.21 -5.82
C SER A 126 50.00 53.47 -5.04
N GLN A 127 50.05 52.12 -5.06
CA GLN A 127 49.55 51.20 -4.01
C GLN A 127 50.48 51.19 -2.76
N PRO A 128 50.16 50.45 -1.67
CA PRO A 128 50.64 49.05 -1.57
C PRO A 128 49.65 48.03 -0.94
N ASP A 129 49.99 46.73 -1.03
CA ASP A 129 49.22 45.60 -0.44
C ASP A 129 49.80 45.15 0.96
N PRO A 130 49.75 43.88 1.46
CA PRO A 130 49.29 43.64 2.84
C PRO A 130 50.30 42.97 3.79
N ILE A 131 49.94 42.83 5.09
CA ILE A 131 50.75 42.12 6.11
C ILE A 131 49.91 41.15 6.96
N SER A 132 50.53 40.00 7.25
CA SER A 132 50.26 38.97 8.27
C SER A 132 51.58 38.19 8.47
N PRO A 133 51.77 37.23 9.41
CA PRO A 133 50.87 36.71 10.46
C PRO A 133 51.51 36.70 11.88
N ALA A 134 50.79 36.18 12.89
CA ALA A 134 51.28 35.49 14.13
C ALA A 134 50.12 35.36 15.16
N GLU A 135 50.12 34.46 16.17
CA GLU A 135 50.52 33.04 16.30
C GLU A 135 49.92 32.48 17.63
N TYR A 136 50.12 31.19 17.96
CA TYR A 136 49.65 30.43 19.15
C TYR A 136 48.11 30.16 19.21
N SER A 137 47.59 28.93 19.36
CA SER A 137 47.83 27.81 20.30
C SER A 137 47.18 28.01 21.68
N ASP A 138 46.55 27.03 22.35
CA ASP A 138 45.92 25.75 21.93
C ASP A 138 44.93 25.36 23.10
N ALA A 139 44.36 24.16 23.37
CA ALA A 139 44.44 22.79 22.85
C ALA A 139 43.20 21.96 23.26
N THR A 140 42.91 20.86 22.54
CA THR A 140 42.08 19.68 22.96
C THR A 140 40.60 19.89 23.33
N ALA A 141 39.64 19.01 23.07
CA ALA A 141 39.49 17.81 22.23
C ALA A 141 37.95 17.60 22.01
N ASP A 142 37.36 16.56 21.40
CA ASP A 142 37.86 15.29 20.86
C ASP A 142 36.95 14.81 19.69
N GLY A 143 37.29 13.69 19.06
CA GLY A 143 36.49 13.01 18.04
C GLY A 143 36.18 11.54 18.40
N PRO A 144 36.11 10.61 17.42
CA PRO A 144 36.03 10.85 15.98
C PRO A 144 34.89 10.08 15.28
N THR A 145 34.38 10.62 14.17
CA THR A 145 33.82 9.81 13.08
C THR A 145 34.90 9.55 12.05
N CYS A 146 35.08 8.31 11.59
CA CYS A 146 35.82 8.03 10.37
C CYS A 146 35.15 6.92 9.55
N SER A 147 35.11 7.13 8.24
CA SER A 147 34.76 6.14 7.23
C SER A 147 35.94 6.00 6.29
N GLN A 148 36.41 4.79 6.00
CA GLN A 148 36.98 4.47 4.69
C GLN A 148 37.07 2.96 4.43
N ASN A 149 37.17 2.61 3.16
CA ASN A 149 37.26 1.23 2.70
C ASN A 149 38.72 0.77 2.71
N HIS A 150 38.96 -0.53 2.91
CA HIS A 150 40.14 -1.17 2.35
C HIS A 150 39.77 -2.47 1.64
N VAL A 151 40.28 -2.62 0.43
CA VAL A 151 40.17 -3.84 -0.38
C VAL A 151 41.35 -4.74 -0.04
N TYR A 152 41.09 -6.02 0.21
CA TYR A 152 42.10 -7.07 0.20
C TYR A 152 41.64 -8.23 -0.67
N ALA A 153 42.48 -8.59 -1.65
CA ALA A 153 42.37 -9.78 -2.46
C ALA A 153 43.76 -10.39 -2.62
N PHE A 154 43.90 -11.68 -2.31
CA PHE A 154 45.07 -12.56 -2.57
C PHE A 154 44.70 -13.99 -2.13
N PRO A 155 45.43 -15.05 -2.54
CA PRO A 155 45.65 -15.46 -3.92
C PRO A 155 45.11 -16.88 -4.20
N ARG A 156 45.28 -17.35 -5.43
CA ARG A 156 45.10 -18.76 -5.82
C ARG A 156 46.40 -19.56 -5.71
N ASP A 157 46.24 -20.87 -5.86
CA ASP A 157 47.25 -21.89 -6.22
C ASP A 157 48.36 -22.25 -5.23
N ARG A 158 48.29 -23.50 -4.74
CA ARG A 158 49.37 -24.46 -5.04
C ARG A 158 48.85 -25.88 -5.22
N ARG A 159 49.30 -26.53 -6.30
CA ARG A 159 49.12 -27.97 -6.54
C ARG A 159 50.23 -28.77 -5.85
N ASN A 160 49.89 -29.98 -5.40
CA ASN A 160 50.67 -31.23 -5.46
C ASN A 160 49.60 -32.33 -5.33
N ARG A 161 49.40 -33.27 -6.27
CA ARG A 161 50.35 -34.18 -6.96
C ARG A 161 51.07 -35.11 -5.98
N VAL A 162 50.42 -36.22 -5.69
CA VAL A 162 51.05 -37.52 -5.38
C VAL A 162 50.33 -38.54 -6.25
N GLU A 163 51.07 -39.31 -7.04
CA GLU A 163 50.54 -40.38 -7.88
C GLU A 163 50.91 -41.74 -7.29
N GLY A 164 50.00 -42.69 -7.41
CA GLY A 164 50.29 -44.13 -7.38
C GLY A 164 50.83 -44.74 -6.08
N LYS A 165 49.99 -45.58 -5.44
CA LYS A 165 50.37 -46.99 -5.38
C LYS A 165 49.18 -47.94 -5.48
N LEU A 166 49.34 -48.93 -6.35
CA LEU A 166 48.45 -50.06 -6.55
C LEU A 166 48.70 -51.09 -5.42
N ILE A 167 47.65 -51.48 -4.70
CA ILE A 167 47.63 -52.73 -3.91
C ILE A 167 46.27 -53.39 -4.15
N SER A 168 46.30 -54.71 -4.36
CA SER A 168 45.18 -55.55 -4.74
C SER A 168 44.52 -56.25 -3.54
N GLY A 169 43.22 -56.53 -3.66
CA GLY A 169 42.60 -57.75 -3.14
C GLY A 169 42.25 -57.81 -1.65
N THR A 170 40.94 -57.79 -1.37
CA THR A 170 40.31 -58.89 -0.63
C THR A 170 38.85 -59.01 -1.10
N SER A 171 38.28 -60.22 -1.04
CA SER A 171 36.94 -60.51 -1.52
C SER A 171 35.89 -60.27 -0.42
N GLU A 172 34.78 -59.62 -0.78
CA GLU A 172 33.50 -59.75 -0.07
C GLU A 172 32.48 -60.35 -1.05
N GLN A 173 32.50 -61.69 -1.19
CA GLN A 173 31.63 -62.43 -2.10
C GLN A 173 31.10 -63.71 -1.42
N GLU A 174 30.18 -63.57 -0.46
CA GLU A 174 29.28 -64.67 -0.03
C GLU A 174 28.16 -64.14 0.90
N ALA A 175 26.94 -64.02 0.37
CA ALA A 175 25.64 -63.93 1.09
C ALA A 175 24.51 -63.55 0.09
N GLY A 176 24.30 -64.36 -0.95
CA GLY A 176 23.55 -63.95 -2.15
C GLY A 176 22.70 -65.04 -2.82
N ALA A 177 22.09 -65.93 -2.06
CA ALA A 177 21.15 -66.95 -2.55
C ALA A 177 20.10 -67.30 -1.47
N ALA A 178 19.02 -67.98 -1.89
CA ALA A 178 17.96 -68.54 -1.05
C ALA A 178 17.06 -67.55 -0.27
N ILE A 179 16.28 -66.74 -1.00
CA ILE A 179 14.90 -66.38 -0.58
C ILE A 179 13.95 -66.56 -1.77
N GLU A 180 13.48 -67.79 -1.96
CA GLU A 180 12.20 -68.09 -2.61
C GLU A 180 11.46 -69.15 -1.79
N ASN A 181 10.12 -69.09 -1.82
CA ASN A 181 9.19 -70.04 -1.19
C ASN A 181 9.34 -70.29 0.32
N LEU A 182 8.64 -69.48 1.12
CA LEU A 182 7.91 -69.97 2.31
C LEU A 182 6.76 -69.01 2.69
N GLN A 183 5.72 -68.94 1.84
CA GLN A 183 4.44 -68.32 2.18
C GLN A 183 3.45 -69.36 2.70
N SER A 184 3.49 -69.67 4.01
CA SER A 184 2.32 -69.99 4.86
C SER A 184 2.75 -70.58 6.21
N GLU A 185 2.97 -69.73 7.20
CA GLU A 185 2.55 -70.03 8.59
C GLU A 185 2.52 -68.73 9.41
N ARG A 186 1.42 -68.49 10.13
CA ARG A 186 1.29 -67.34 11.03
C ARG A 186 1.87 -67.69 12.40
N ALA A 187 3.20 -67.72 12.50
CA ALA A 187 3.85 -67.66 13.80
C ALA A 187 3.46 -66.33 14.48
N VAL A 188 2.85 -66.42 15.67
CA VAL A 188 2.57 -65.24 16.50
C VAL A 188 3.89 -64.76 17.08
N SER A 189 4.49 -63.75 16.43
CA SER A 189 5.76 -63.15 16.86
C SER A 189 5.61 -62.51 18.23
N ASP A 190 6.17 -63.13 19.25
CA ASP A 190 5.91 -62.82 20.65
C ASP A 190 6.45 -61.41 21.03
N PRO A 191 5.58 -60.40 21.30
CA PRO A 191 6.03 -59.03 21.53
C PRO A 191 6.75 -58.86 22.88
N VAL A 192 6.44 -59.77 23.83
CA VAL A 192 6.91 -59.83 25.22
C VAL A 192 8.43 -59.62 25.34
N HIS A 193 9.21 -60.13 24.38
CA HIS A 193 10.66 -60.06 24.46
C HIS A 193 11.19 -58.62 24.30
N ALA A 194 10.64 -57.82 23.39
CA ALA A 194 11.08 -56.43 23.20
C ALA A 194 10.68 -55.54 24.39
N GLU A 195 9.51 -55.78 24.96
CA GLU A 195 9.00 -55.07 26.14
C GLU A 195 9.87 -55.37 27.37
N ALA A 196 10.24 -56.62 27.63
CA ALA A 196 11.13 -56.99 28.74
C ALA A 196 12.51 -56.30 28.65
N HIS A 197 13.06 -56.17 27.43
CA HIS A 197 14.29 -55.40 27.19
C HIS A 197 14.10 -53.89 27.46
N PHE A 198 12.93 -53.34 27.14
CA PHE A 198 12.57 -51.95 27.43
C PHE A 198 12.32 -51.68 28.92
N GLU A 199 11.69 -52.61 29.67
CA GLU A 199 11.58 -52.52 31.13
C GLU A 199 12.96 -52.56 31.80
N SER A 200 13.86 -53.44 31.34
CA SER A 200 15.26 -53.49 31.80
C SER A 200 16.00 -52.17 31.53
N PHE A 201 15.75 -51.52 30.38
CA PHE A 201 16.25 -50.17 30.12
C PHE A 201 15.65 -49.14 31.10
N LYS A 202 14.32 -49.08 31.27
CA LYS A 202 13.64 -48.14 32.17
C LYS A 202 14.13 -48.24 33.62
N SER A 203 14.25 -49.47 34.14
CA SER A 203 14.77 -49.74 35.48
C SER A 203 16.18 -49.15 35.68
N LYS A 204 17.11 -49.45 34.76
CA LYS A 204 18.50 -48.95 34.80
C LYS A 204 18.63 -47.44 34.62
N VAL A 205 17.66 -46.75 33.98
CA VAL A 205 17.69 -45.28 33.80
C VAL A 205 16.83 -44.51 34.81
N ALA A 206 16.14 -45.19 35.74
CA ALA A 206 15.22 -44.54 36.69
C ALA A 206 15.89 -43.42 37.53
N GLY A 207 17.15 -43.63 37.96
CA GLY A 207 17.93 -42.63 38.69
C GLY A 207 18.57 -41.53 37.83
N ALA A 208 18.47 -41.61 36.49
CA ALA A 208 19.19 -40.73 35.57
C ALA A 208 18.63 -39.30 35.51
N THR A 209 17.44 -39.06 36.06
CA THR A 209 16.78 -37.75 36.22
C THR A 209 17.65 -36.71 36.95
N ASN A 210 18.45 -37.16 37.93
CA ASN A 210 19.28 -36.30 38.77
C ASN A 210 20.69 -36.08 38.20
N LEU A 211 21.11 -36.86 37.19
CA LEU A 211 22.45 -36.76 36.62
C LEU A 211 22.60 -35.56 35.67
N PRO A 212 23.76 -34.87 35.65
CA PRO A 212 24.03 -33.80 34.69
C PRO A 212 24.01 -34.36 33.25
N GLY A 213 23.60 -33.54 32.28
CA GLY A 213 23.28 -34.00 30.91
C GLY A 213 24.41 -34.75 30.19
N VAL A 214 25.68 -34.45 30.52
CA VAL A 214 26.86 -35.14 29.97
C VAL A 214 26.99 -36.58 30.48
N GLU A 215 26.70 -36.82 31.76
CA GLU A 215 26.75 -38.13 32.40
C GLU A 215 25.48 -38.92 32.13
N ARG A 216 24.31 -38.28 32.24
CA ARG A 216 23.02 -38.84 31.79
C ARG A 216 23.13 -39.36 30.37
N GLY A 217 23.62 -38.52 29.44
CA GLY A 217 23.82 -38.90 28.04
C GLY A 217 24.92 -39.96 27.82
N ARG A 218 25.78 -40.25 28.80
CA ARG A 218 26.71 -41.39 28.76
C ARG A 218 25.99 -42.66 29.22
N LEU A 219 25.40 -42.63 30.42
CA LEU A 219 24.60 -43.70 31.01
C LEU A 219 23.52 -44.20 30.03
N LEU A 220 22.79 -43.29 29.37
CA LEU A 220 21.77 -43.65 28.39
C LEU A 220 22.32 -44.49 27.22
N VAL A 221 23.53 -44.21 26.73
CA VAL A 221 24.15 -44.99 25.63
C VAL A 221 24.69 -46.33 26.11
N GLU A 222 25.28 -46.37 27.31
CA GLU A 222 25.80 -47.60 27.92
C GLU A 222 24.64 -48.54 28.29
N THR A 223 23.58 -48.02 28.92
CA THR A 223 22.36 -48.76 29.25
C THR A 223 21.61 -49.24 28.00
N TRP A 224 21.37 -48.36 27.00
CA TRP A 224 20.73 -48.73 25.73
C TRP A 224 21.42 -49.91 25.04
N ARG A 225 22.76 -49.92 25.04
CA ARG A 225 23.55 -51.06 24.52
C ARG A 225 23.41 -52.30 25.38
N SER A 226 23.46 -52.17 26.72
CA SER A 226 23.36 -53.30 27.66
C SER A 226 21.99 -53.99 27.66
N CYS A 227 20.97 -53.34 27.11
CA CYS A 227 19.60 -53.84 27.03
C CYS A 227 19.13 -54.08 25.59
N LEU A 228 20.00 -54.00 24.59
CA LEU A 228 19.62 -54.25 23.20
C LEU A 228 19.31 -55.75 22.98
N PRO A 229 18.15 -56.14 22.40
CA PRO A 229 17.88 -57.53 22.04
C PRO A 229 18.91 -58.09 21.04
N THR A 230 19.35 -59.33 21.27
CA THR A 230 20.30 -60.05 20.40
C THR A 230 19.62 -60.95 19.36
N SER A 231 18.34 -61.27 19.54
CA SER A 231 17.67 -62.41 18.91
C SER A 231 17.07 -62.14 17.52
N THR A 232 16.50 -60.96 17.27
CA THR A 232 16.05 -60.55 15.92
C THR A 232 16.24 -59.06 15.66
N SER A 233 16.36 -58.70 14.38
CA SER A 233 16.35 -57.30 13.92
C SER A 233 15.02 -56.57 14.23
N THR A 234 13.91 -57.31 14.25
CA THR A 234 12.56 -56.80 14.53
C THR A 234 12.37 -56.43 16.01
N HIS A 235 12.77 -57.28 16.95
CA HIS A 235 12.71 -56.92 18.38
C HIS A 235 13.66 -55.76 18.69
N ALA A 236 14.85 -55.73 18.08
CA ALA A 236 15.81 -54.65 18.23
C ALA A 236 15.31 -53.29 17.69
N SER A 237 14.52 -53.29 16.61
CA SER A 237 13.96 -52.05 16.04
C SER A 237 12.74 -51.53 16.83
N LEU A 238 11.86 -52.42 17.29
CA LEU A 238 10.75 -52.05 18.18
C LEU A 238 11.27 -51.47 19.50
N TYR A 239 12.23 -52.15 20.15
CA TYR A 239 12.94 -51.64 21.33
C TYR A 239 13.54 -50.24 21.10
N ASN A 240 14.19 -50.03 19.95
CA ASN A 240 14.75 -48.72 19.59
C ASN A 240 13.69 -47.63 19.46
N ALA A 241 12.49 -47.96 18.94
CA ALA A 241 11.38 -47.01 18.86
C ALA A 241 10.84 -46.66 20.26
N MET A 242 10.58 -47.66 21.11
CA MET A 242 10.12 -47.46 22.49
C MET A 242 11.12 -46.61 23.31
N VAL A 243 12.43 -46.85 23.15
CA VAL A 243 13.47 -46.04 23.79
C VAL A 243 13.45 -44.59 23.31
N LEU A 244 13.31 -44.32 22.01
CA LEU A 244 13.21 -42.94 21.52
C LEU A 244 11.93 -42.23 22.00
N GLU A 245 10.79 -42.93 22.06
CA GLU A 245 9.55 -42.34 22.56
C GLU A 245 9.65 -42.02 24.05
N TYR A 246 10.19 -42.96 24.86
CA TYR A 246 10.46 -42.72 26.28
C TYR A 246 11.33 -41.49 26.50
N LEU A 247 12.47 -41.38 25.80
CA LEU A 247 13.38 -40.23 25.90
C LEU A 247 12.72 -38.93 25.46
N THR A 248 11.94 -38.97 24.37
CA THR A 248 11.21 -37.81 23.85
C THR A 248 10.12 -37.35 24.80
N ASN A 249 9.45 -38.27 25.50
CA ASN A 249 8.39 -37.95 26.47
C ASN A 249 8.95 -37.43 27.81
N HIS A 250 10.18 -37.79 28.19
CA HIS A 250 10.86 -37.32 29.40
C HIS A 250 11.77 -36.08 29.18
N ASP A 251 11.77 -35.49 27.97
CA ASP A 251 12.65 -34.37 27.59
C ASP A 251 14.16 -34.67 27.71
N TRP A 252 14.58 -35.91 27.44
CA TRP A 252 15.99 -36.32 27.44
C TRP A 252 16.53 -36.41 26.00
N ASP A 253 17.66 -35.74 25.73
CA ASP A 253 18.25 -35.64 24.39
C ASP A 253 18.76 -37.01 23.85
N PRO A 254 18.14 -37.58 22.78
CA PRO A 254 18.55 -38.86 22.22
C PRO A 254 19.78 -38.77 21.31
N LEU A 255 20.33 -37.57 21.07
CA LEU A 255 21.47 -37.29 20.18
C LEU A 255 22.62 -38.29 20.31
N ARG A 256 22.95 -38.72 21.53
CA ARG A 256 24.07 -39.62 21.78
C ARG A 256 23.78 -41.07 21.38
N ILE A 257 22.56 -41.56 21.56
CA ILE A 257 22.11 -42.87 21.04
C ILE A 257 22.03 -42.81 19.51
N LEU A 258 21.33 -41.80 18.97
CA LEU A 258 21.20 -41.59 17.53
C LEU A 258 22.54 -41.36 16.82
N SER A 259 23.60 -40.94 17.53
CA SER A 259 24.95 -40.88 16.96
C SER A 259 25.51 -42.25 16.54
N LYS A 260 24.99 -43.36 17.10
CA LYS A 260 25.50 -44.72 16.95
C LYS A 260 24.78 -45.54 15.87
N LEU A 261 24.35 -44.89 14.78
CA LEU A 261 23.52 -45.43 13.68
C LEU A 261 23.92 -46.82 13.11
N ARG A 262 25.17 -47.25 13.26
CA ARG A 262 25.60 -48.61 12.88
C ARG A 262 24.86 -49.70 13.67
N PHE A 263 24.62 -49.46 14.97
CA PHE A 263 23.94 -50.40 15.89
C PHE A 263 22.44 -50.12 16.04
N PHE A 264 21.94 -49.05 15.41
CA PHE A 264 20.54 -48.65 15.51
C PHE A 264 19.71 -49.36 14.42
N ALA A 265 19.10 -50.49 14.76
CA ALA A 265 18.09 -51.15 13.94
C ALA A 265 16.91 -50.21 13.67
N LEU A 266 16.44 -50.16 12.42
CA LEU A 266 15.28 -49.38 11.99
C LEU A 266 14.05 -50.30 11.91
N PRO A 267 12.83 -49.80 12.18
CA PRO A 267 11.61 -50.57 11.91
C PRO A 267 11.50 -50.94 10.42
N PRO A 268 10.80 -52.03 10.08
CA PRO A 268 10.50 -52.37 8.69
C PRO A 268 9.71 -51.25 8.02
N ILE A 269 10.06 -50.91 6.78
CA ILE A 269 9.37 -49.89 5.98
C ILE A 269 7.94 -50.34 5.69
N TYR A 270 6.98 -49.41 5.58
CA TYR A 270 5.56 -49.69 5.32
C TYR A 270 4.82 -50.40 6.46
N THR A 271 5.24 -50.19 7.72
CA THR A 271 4.54 -50.70 8.91
C THR A 271 4.20 -49.57 9.90
N ASP A 272 3.19 -49.81 10.74
CA ASP A 272 2.71 -48.83 11.72
C ASP A 272 3.81 -48.46 12.74
N GLU A 273 4.73 -49.39 13.07
CA GLU A 273 5.90 -49.10 13.90
C GLU A 273 6.86 -48.10 13.25
N ASN A 274 7.06 -48.16 11.92
CA ASN A 274 7.89 -47.16 11.23
C ASN A 274 7.19 -45.81 11.15
N LEU A 275 5.87 -45.79 10.92
CA LEU A 275 5.10 -44.55 10.94
C LEU A 275 5.12 -43.90 12.34
N ALA A 276 4.89 -44.67 13.41
CA ALA A 276 5.00 -44.22 14.79
C ALA A 276 6.44 -43.75 15.12
N PHE A 277 7.46 -44.46 14.64
CA PHE A 277 8.86 -44.07 14.78
C PHE A 277 9.19 -42.75 14.07
N LEU A 278 8.69 -42.53 12.85
CA LEU A 278 8.82 -41.25 12.13
C LEU A 278 8.10 -40.11 12.86
N GLN A 279 6.92 -40.35 13.42
CA GLN A 279 6.21 -39.39 14.26
C GLN A 279 6.98 -39.07 15.55
N CYS A 280 7.56 -40.08 16.20
CA CYS A 280 8.46 -39.90 17.34
C CYS A 280 9.68 -39.04 16.95
N LEU A 281 10.31 -39.30 15.80
CA LEU A 281 11.41 -38.48 15.30
C LEU A 281 10.98 -37.04 14.95
N GLU A 282 9.77 -36.80 14.44
CA GLU A 282 9.26 -35.43 14.25
C GLU A 282 9.12 -34.71 15.61
N LYS A 283 8.44 -35.34 16.59
CA LYS A 283 8.30 -34.83 17.97
C LYS A 283 9.68 -34.52 18.58
N SER A 284 10.63 -35.45 18.48
CA SER A 284 11.96 -35.36 19.09
C SER A 284 12.84 -34.30 18.41
N SER A 285 12.81 -34.20 17.07
CA SER A 285 13.54 -33.17 16.32
C SER A 285 13.02 -31.75 16.55
N ALA A 286 11.72 -31.61 16.91
CA ALA A 286 11.15 -30.34 17.33
C ALA A 286 11.59 -29.93 18.75
N ARG A 287 11.74 -30.88 19.68
CA ARG A 287 12.27 -30.63 21.04
C ARG A 287 13.78 -30.35 21.04
N PHE A 288 14.55 -31.02 20.17
CA PHE A 288 16.03 -30.99 20.16
C PHE A 288 16.62 -30.47 18.83
N PRO A 289 16.40 -29.19 18.46
CA PRO A 289 16.79 -28.66 17.15
C PRO A 289 18.30 -28.62 16.90
N HIS A 290 19.12 -28.56 17.95
CA HIS A 290 20.59 -28.64 17.86
C HIS A 290 21.07 -29.99 17.30
N ALA A 291 20.30 -31.06 17.51
CA ALA A 291 20.60 -32.41 17.02
C ALA A 291 20.21 -32.64 15.55
N SER A 292 19.75 -31.62 14.81
CA SER A 292 19.32 -31.69 13.40
C SER A 292 20.31 -32.40 12.46
N ARG A 293 21.62 -32.27 12.67
CA ARG A 293 22.67 -32.98 11.91
C ARG A 293 22.66 -34.50 12.11
N VAL A 294 22.22 -34.98 13.27
CA VAL A 294 22.06 -36.42 13.54
C VAL A 294 20.69 -36.91 13.06
N TYR A 295 19.62 -36.14 13.26
CA TYR A 295 18.30 -36.47 12.67
C TYR A 295 18.36 -36.60 11.15
N LEU A 296 19.06 -35.72 10.43
CA LEU A 296 19.26 -35.87 8.98
C LEU A 296 19.93 -37.21 8.63
N ARG A 297 20.92 -37.67 9.42
CA ARG A 297 21.57 -38.98 9.19
C ARG A 297 20.64 -40.15 9.48
N VAL A 298 19.73 -40.03 10.45
CA VAL A 298 18.66 -41.01 10.70
C VAL A 298 17.73 -41.07 9.49
N TYR A 299 17.16 -39.94 9.08
CA TYR A 299 16.23 -39.89 7.94
C TYR A 299 16.89 -40.37 6.63
N VAL A 300 18.15 -40.01 6.38
CA VAL A 300 18.91 -40.53 5.21
C VAL A 300 19.21 -42.03 5.32
N LYS A 301 19.32 -42.61 6.53
CA LYS A 301 19.40 -44.09 6.70
C LYS A 301 18.07 -44.74 6.34
N ILE A 302 16.95 -44.20 6.81
CA ILE A 302 15.60 -44.70 6.48
C ILE A 302 15.34 -44.57 4.97
N ALA A 303 15.60 -43.40 4.38
CA ALA A 303 15.43 -43.16 2.94
C ALA A 303 16.30 -44.07 2.06
N LYS A 304 17.46 -44.52 2.54
CA LYS A 304 18.27 -45.55 1.86
C LYS A 304 17.67 -46.95 1.97
N ALA A 305 17.06 -47.31 3.11
CA ALA A 305 16.33 -48.57 3.24
C ALA A 305 15.11 -48.58 2.29
N VAL A 306 14.32 -47.51 2.29
CA VAL A 306 13.21 -47.29 1.33
C VAL A 306 13.66 -47.37 -0.13
N ALA A 307 14.81 -46.80 -0.48
CA ALA A 307 15.34 -46.90 -1.84
C ALA A 307 15.66 -48.36 -2.25
N ALA A 308 15.87 -49.27 -1.29
CA ALA A 308 16.09 -50.69 -1.52
C ALA A 308 14.82 -51.56 -1.44
N THR A 309 13.75 -51.12 -0.77
CA THR A 309 12.48 -51.88 -0.68
C THR A 309 11.68 -51.87 -1.99
N SER A 310 10.58 -52.62 -2.02
CA SER A 310 9.59 -52.58 -3.11
C SER A 310 8.99 -51.18 -3.32
N VAL A 311 8.41 -50.99 -4.51
CA VAL A 311 7.47 -49.88 -4.78
C VAL A 311 6.28 -50.02 -3.80
N SER A 312 5.78 -48.88 -3.35
CA SER A 312 4.55 -48.75 -2.56
C SER A 312 3.36 -49.40 -3.27
N THR A 313 2.50 -50.05 -2.50
CA THR A 313 1.28 -50.73 -2.96
C THR A 313 0.01 -50.01 -2.54
N SER A 314 0.10 -48.88 -1.82
CA SER A 314 -1.06 -48.21 -1.22
C SER A 314 -0.84 -46.73 -0.93
N PHE A 315 -1.95 -45.98 -0.83
CA PHE A 315 -1.93 -44.54 -0.57
C PHE A 315 -1.31 -44.18 0.79
N SER A 316 -1.54 -44.99 1.84
CA SER A 316 -0.96 -44.79 3.17
C SER A 316 0.57 -44.95 3.18
N GLN A 317 1.10 -45.87 2.37
CA GLN A 317 2.54 -46.01 2.16
C GLN A 317 3.11 -44.82 1.38
N ASP A 318 2.40 -44.30 0.37
CA ASP A 318 2.80 -43.06 -0.31
C ASP A 318 2.80 -41.85 0.66
N ASP A 319 1.86 -41.77 1.60
CA ASP A 319 1.87 -40.73 2.65
C ASP A 319 3.05 -40.89 3.65
N GLU A 320 3.43 -42.12 4.02
CA GLU A 320 4.64 -42.40 4.81
C GLU A 320 5.91 -41.93 4.06
N LEU A 321 5.99 -42.19 2.75
CA LEU A 321 7.10 -41.72 1.90
C LEU A 321 7.14 -40.19 1.81
N LEU A 322 5.99 -39.51 1.65
CA LEU A 322 5.91 -38.05 1.68
C LEU A 322 6.34 -37.48 3.04
N PHE A 323 5.95 -38.12 4.13
CA PHE A 323 6.33 -37.73 5.49
C PHE A 323 7.85 -37.86 5.71
N LEU A 324 8.46 -38.97 5.28
CA LEU A 324 9.91 -39.16 5.32
C LEU A 324 10.67 -38.12 4.47
N ILE A 325 10.19 -37.81 3.27
CA ILE A 325 10.76 -36.74 2.43
C ILE A 325 10.66 -35.38 3.16
N ARG A 326 9.50 -35.04 3.72
CA ARG A 326 9.27 -33.79 4.48
C ARG A 326 10.26 -33.63 5.62
N LEU A 327 10.45 -34.67 6.44
CA LEU A 327 11.37 -34.69 7.57
C LEU A 327 12.83 -34.58 7.13
N SER A 328 13.22 -35.33 6.10
CA SER A 328 14.56 -35.30 5.52
C SER A 328 14.94 -33.90 5.02
N LEU A 329 14.05 -33.28 4.23
CA LEU A 329 14.26 -31.93 3.70
C LEU A 329 14.26 -30.87 4.82
N GLN A 330 13.40 -31.02 5.84
CA GLN A 330 13.37 -30.11 6.99
C GLN A 330 14.67 -30.17 7.82
N ALA A 331 15.23 -31.35 8.02
CA ALA A 331 16.52 -31.53 8.69
C ALA A 331 17.70 -31.03 7.85
N ALA A 332 17.63 -31.13 6.52
CA ALA A 332 18.64 -30.59 5.60
C ALA A 332 18.65 -29.05 5.60
N TYR A 333 17.50 -28.40 5.43
CA TYR A 333 17.38 -26.94 5.49
C TYR A 333 17.72 -26.33 6.85
N SER A 334 17.74 -27.13 7.92
CA SER A 334 18.16 -26.69 9.25
C SER A 334 19.69 -26.67 9.44
N GLN A 335 20.45 -27.20 8.46
CA GLN A 335 21.93 -27.17 8.45
C GLN A 335 22.51 -26.27 7.35
N SER A 336 21.79 -26.07 6.25
CA SER A 336 22.29 -25.35 5.07
C SER A 336 21.14 -24.74 4.26
N ILE A 337 21.40 -23.60 3.61
CA ILE A 337 20.48 -22.98 2.64
C ILE A 337 20.36 -23.85 1.38
N GLN A 338 21.44 -24.53 0.99
CA GLN A 338 21.48 -25.47 -0.13
C GLN A 338 21.47 -26.91 0.38
N ILE A 339 20.57 -27.74 -0.18
CA ILE A 339 20.51 -29.17 0.12
C ILE A 339 21.72 -29.84 -0.53
N GLN A 340 22.39 -30.72 0.22
CA GLN A 340 23.51 -31.49 -0.31
C GLN A 340 23.04 -32.45 -1.41
N GLU A 341 23.72 -32.47 -2.55
CA GLU A 341 23.42 -33.32 -3.71
C GLU A 341 23.22 -34.80 -3.33
N ARG A 342 24.05 -35.33 -2.42
CA ARG A 342 23.93 -36.70 -1.89
C ARG A 342 22.60 -36.97 -1.16
N VAL A 343 21.99 -35.95 -0.56
CA VAL A 343 20.67 -36.04 0.08
C VAL A 343 19.58 -35.93 -0.99
N ALA A 344 19.70 -34.99 -1.93
CA ALA A 344 18.78 -34.85 -3.05
C ALA A 344 18.68 -36.15 -3.87
N HIS A 345 19.80 -36.77 -4.22
CA HIS A 345 19.82 -38.06 -4.93
C HIS A 345 19.13 -39.20 -4.16
N VAL A 346 19.34 -39.30 -2.84
CA VAL A 346 18.67 -40.32 -2.01
C VAL A 346 17.16 -40.07 -1.95
N LEU A 347 16.72 -38.81 -1.87
CA LEU A 347 15.29 -38.48 -1.89
C LEU A 347 14.66 -38.70 -3.27
N SER A 348 15.35 -38.34 -4.36
CA SER A 348 14.92 -38.70 -5.71
C SER A 348 14.77 -40.22 -5.88
N ALA A 349 15.68 -41.02 -5.32
CA ALA A 349 15.53 -42.48 -5.30
C ALA A 349 14.27 -42.93 -4.52
N VAL A 350 13.95 -42.32 -3.37
CA VAL A 350 12.67 -42.56 -2.66
C VAL A 350 11.47 -42.21 -3.54
N THR A 351 11.49 -41.09 -4.28
CA THR A 351 10.35 -40.73 -5.15
C THR A 351 10.05 -41.76 -6.25
N THR A 352 11.02 -42.62 -6.63
CA THR A 352 10.77 -43.70 -7.59
C THR A 352 9.85 -44.81 -7.06
N LYS A 353 9.69 -44.89 -5.73
CA LYS A 353 8.90 -45.91 -5.02
C LYS A 353 7.43 -45.54 -4.83
N PHE A 354 7.02 -44.31 -5.16
CA PHE A 354 5.60 -43.93 -5.13
C PHE A 354 4.75 -44.79 -6.07
N SER A 355 3.57 -45.20 -5.60
CA SER A 355 2.62 -45.99 -6.37
C SER A 355 2.06 -45.18 -7.56
N ASP A 356 1.57 -43.96 -7.30
CA ASP A 356 1.07 -43.06 -8.34
C ASP A 356 2.21 -42.58 -9.27
N SER A 357 2.02 -42.79 -10.57
CA SER A 357 2.94 -42.33 -11.61
C SER A 357 3.02 -40.79 -11.71
N ASN A 358 1.96 -40.07 -11.36
CA ASN A 358 1.90 -38.60 -11.47
C ASN A 358 2.60 -37.93 -10.28
N LEU A 359 2.35 -38.38 -9.06
CA LEU A 359 3.08 -38.01 -7.85
C LEU A 359 4.57 -38.32 -8.01
N ARG A 360 4.92 -39.53 -8.46
CA ARG A 360 6.29 -39.95 -8.77
C ARG A 360 7.01 -38.99 -9.72
N LYS A 361 6.45 -38.72 -10.91
CA LYS A 361 7.04 -37.79 -11.89
C LYS A 361 7.17 -36.38 -11.33
N SER A 362 6.13 -35.89 -10.65
CA SER A 362 6.07 -34.53 -10.10
C SER A 362 7.10 -34.32 -8.99
N MET A 363 7.16 -35.23 -8.02
CA MET A 363 8.07 -35.13 -6.88
C MET A 363 9.51 -35.43 -7.29
N TYR A 364 9.78 -36.39 -8.19
CA TYR A 364 11.11 -36.62 -8.76
C TYR A 364 11.64 -35.35 -9.46
N SER A 365 10.81 -34.72 -10.30
CA SER A 365 11.17 -33.47 -10.98
C SER A 365 11.54 -32.35 -10.00
N ILE A 366 10.78 -32.20 -8.91
CA ILE A 366 11.05 -31.19 -7.88
C ILE A 366 12.27 -31.56 -7.03
N MET A 367 12.50 -32.83 -6.68
CA MET A 367 13.68 -33.27 -5.92
C MET A 367 14.98 -33.16 -6.72
N ALA A 368 14.94 -33.43 -8.04
CA ALA A 368 16.10 -33.32 -8.93
C ALA A 368 16.63 -31.88 -9.06
N ASP A 369 15.77 -30.86 -8.91
CA ASP A 369 16.19 -29.46 -8.76
C ASP A 369 15.13 -28.68 -7.96
N ILE A 370 15.43 -28.53 -6.67
CA ILE A 370 14.58 -27.91 -5.65
C ILE A 370 14.67 -26.37 -5.71
N SER A 371 15.68 -25.84 -6.40
CA SER A 371 15.84 -24.41 -6.72
C SER A 371 14.65 -23.92 -7.52
N ASN A 372 14.35 -24.55 -8.67
CA ASN A 372 13.25 -24.16 -9.55
C ASN A 372 11.89 -24.78 -9.17
N ALA A 373 11.69 -25.17 -7.91
CA ALA A 373 10.42 -25.70 -7.40
C ALA A 373 9.22 -24.80 -7.71
N GLU A 374 9.39 -23.46 -7.68
CA GLU A 374 8.35 -22.49 -8.06
C GLU A 374 7.88 -22.63 -9.51
N GLN A 375 8.83 -22.80 -10.45
CA GLN A 375 8.52 -22.97 -11.88
C GLN A 375 7.83 -24.32 -12.12
N LYS A 376 8.28 -25.38 -11.42
CA LYS A 376 7.70 -26.73 -11.51
C LYS A 376 6.28 -26.77 -10.93
N ILE A 377 6.04 -26.15 -9.78
CA ILE A 377 4.69 -25.97 -9.22
C ILE A 377 3.81 -25.14 -10.17
N SER A 378 4.34 -24.07 -10.77
CA SER A 378 3.61 -23.26 -11.76
C SER A 378 3.25 -24.04 -13.04
N TYR A 379 4.08 -25.01 -13.44
CA TYR A 379 3.79 -25.94 -14.54
C TYR A 379 2.73 -26.98 -14.13
N LEU A 380 2.84 -27.59 -12.95
CA LEU A 380 1.85 -28.54 -12.43
C LEU A 380 0.47 -27.88 -12.29
N LEU A 381 0.40 -26.64 -11.81
CA LEU A 381 -0.85 -25.86 -11.76
C LEU A 381 -1.43 -25.56 -13.15
N ALA A 382 -0.57 -25.42 -14.17
CA ALA A 382 -1.02 -25.29 -15.57
C ALA A 382 -1.61 -26.60 -16.14
N HIS A 383 -1.27 -27.75 -15.54
CA HIS A 383 -1.86 -29.05 -15.84
C HIS A 383 -3.15 -29.27 -15.04
N ALA A 384 -3.12 -29.03 -13.72
CA ALA A 384 -4.26 -29.22 -12.81
C ALA A 384 -5.44 -28.27 -13.08
N ALA A 385 -5.20 -27.14 -13.74
CA ALA A 385 -6.24 -26.24 -14.25
C ALA A 385 -6.97 -26.80 -15.50
N LYS A 386 -6.43 -27.83 -16.16
CA LYS A 386 -7.09 -28.58 -17.25
C LYS A 386 -7.67 -29.91 -16.78
N ASP A 387 -6.99 -30.57 -15.85
CA ASP A 387 -7.33 -31.88 -15.31
C ASP A 387 -7.36 -31.79 -13.78
N HIS A 388 -8.56 -31.74 -13.21
CA HIS A 388 -8.74 -31.56 -11.78
C HIS A 388 -8.21 -32.73 -10.93
N SER A 389 -7.97 -33.92 -11.51
CA SER A 389 -7.37 -35.05 -10.77
C SER A 389 -5.95 -34.73 -10.28
N PHE A 390 -5.19 -33.93 -11.04
CA PHE A 390 -3.87 -33.45 -10.63
C PHE A 390 -3.90 -32.48 -9.43
N GLY A 391 -5.08 -32.01 -8.99
CA GLY A 391 -5.19 -31.20 -7.77
C GLY A 391 -4.67 -31.93 -6.53
N ALA A 392 -5.06 -33.19 -6.36
CA ALA A 392 -4.60 -34.04 -5.25
C ALA A 392 -3.08 -34.30 -5.31
N VAL A 393 -2.54 -34.51 -6.53
CA VAL A 393 -1.10 -34.69 -6.76
C VAL A 393 -0.30 -33.46 -6.30
N ILE A 394 -0.80 -32.24 -6.55
CA ILE A 394 -0.14 -31.01 -6.08
C ILE A 394 -0.27 -30.85 -4.57
N GLU A 395 -1.41 -31.19 -3.97
CA GLU A 395 -1.54 -31.22 -2.50
C GLU A 395 -0.51 -32.16 -1.86
N GLN A 396 -0.42 -33.40 -2.33
CA GLN A 396 0.57 -34.37 -1.85
C GLN A 396 2.01 -33.88 -2.02
N VAL A 397 2.35 -33.34 -3.20
CA VAL A 397 3.66 -32.72 -3.46
C VAL A 397 3.96 -31.60 -2.46
N LEU A 398 3.00 -30.72 -2.16
CA LEU A 398 3.19 -29.66 -1.17
C LEU A 398 3.29 -30.20 0.26
N CYS A 399 2.50 -31.20 0.63
CA CYS A 399 2.56 -31.85 1.94
C CYS A 399 3.91 -32.56 2.19
N GLY A 400 4.58 -33.04 1.14
CA GLY A 400 5.95 -33.56 1.20
C GLY A 400 7.05 -32.47 1.29
N LEU A 401 6.74 -31.19 1.09
CA LEU A 401 7.71 -30.09 1.22
C LEU A 401 7.80 -29.54 2.66
N PRO A 402 8.98 -29.06 3.10
CA PRO A 402 9.13 -28.43 4.41
C PRO A 402 8.27 -27.17 4.55
N ARG A 403 7.57 -27.04 5.67
CA ARG A 403 6.66 -25.91 5.97
C ARG A 403 7.31 -24.53 5.75
N LYS A 404 8.59 -24.37 6.08
CA LYS A 404 9.39 -23.16 5.81
C LYS A 404 9.50 -22.85 4.31
N ARG A 405 9.72 -23.88 3.46
CA ARG A 405 9.83 -23.74 1.99
C ARG A 405 8.46 -23.42 1.39
N ILE A 406 7.38 -24.08 1.83
CA ILE A 406 6.01 -23.75 1.41
C ILE A 406 5.69 -22.27 1.70
N ARG A 407 5.96 -21.78 2.93
CA ARG A 407 5.77 -20.35 3.29
C ARG A 407 6.56 -19.37 2.41
N SER A 408 7.71 -19.77 1.86
CA SER A 408 8.46 -18.95 0.90
C SER A 408 7.93 -19.03 -0.54
N LEU A 409 7.41 -20.19 -0.95
CA LEU A 409 6.85 -20.42 -2.29
C LEU A 409 5.47 -19.76 -2.44
N VAL A 410 4.65 -19.77 -1.39
CA VAL A 410 3.24 -19.35 -1.48
C VAL A 410 3.05 -17.91 -1.95
N PRO A 411 3.74 -16.89 -1.39
CA PRO A 411 3.66 -15.53 -1.92
C PRO A 411 4.13 -15.44 -3.38
N SER A 412 5.25 -16.09 -3.73
CA SER A 412 5.83 -15.95 -5.07
C SER A 412 4.96 -16.60 -6.16
N VAL A 413 4.49 -17.83 -5.95
CA VAL A 413 3.54 -18.51 -6.86
C VAL A 413 2.24 -17.72 -6.98
N THR A 414 1.68 -17.25 -5.86
CA THR A 414 0.45 -16.45 -5.86
C THR A 414 0.64 -15.15 -6.65
N LEU A 415 1.71 -14.40 -6.38
CA LEU A 415 2.03 -13.14 -7.04
C LEU A 415 2.32 -13.34 -8.55
N SER A 416 2.93 -14.46 -8.92
CA SER A 416 3.16 -14.86 -10.32
C SER A 416 1.85 -15.10 -11.07
N LEU A 417 0.94 -15.91 -10.50
CA LEU A 417 -0.41 -16.13 -11.03
C LEU A 417 -1.21 -14.83 -11.12
N VAL A 418 -1.15 -14.00 -10.07
CA VAL A 418 -1.85 -12.70 -9.98
C VAL A 418 -1.38 -11.75 -11.09
N LYS A 419 -0.07 -11.62 -11.31
CA LYS A 419 0.48 -10.82 -12.42
C LYS A 419 0.12 -11.40 -13.78
N ALA A 420 0.08 -12.72 -13.93
CA ALA A 420 -0.29 -13.36 -15.19
C ALA A 420 -1.76 -13.08 -15.59
N VAL A 421 -2.68 -13.04 -14.61
CA VAL A 421 -4.08 -12.59 -14.80
C VAL A 421 -4.14 -11.09 -15.15
N GLU A 422 -3.37 -10.23 -14.48
CA GLU A 422 -3.40 -8.78 -14.75
C GLU A 422 -2.76 -8.39 -16.11
N TRP A 423 -1.74 -9.09 -16.57
CA TRP A 423 -0.92 -8.67 -17.72
C TRP A 423 -1.39 -9.16 -19.09
N LYS A 424 -2.22 -10.22 -19.17
CA LYS A 424 -2.48 -10.90 -20.46
C LYS A 424 -3.74 -10.42 -21.18
N ARG A 425 -3.55 -9.94 -22.41
CA ARG A 425 -4.58 -9.60 -23.40
C ARG A 425 -4.65 -10.57 -24.59
N GLN A 426 -3.90 -11.68 -24.55
CA GLN A 426 -3.62 -12.54 -25.73
C GLN A 426 -3.83 -14.05 -25.49
N LEU A 427 -4.22 -14.46 -24.29
CA LEU A 427 -4.62 -15.83 -23.95
C LEU A 427 -6.00 -15.75 -23.30
N SER A 428 -6.78 -16.84 -23.33
CA SER A 428 -8.10 -16.84 -22.67
C SER A 428 -7.91 -16.57 -21.17
N ASP A 429 -8.68 -15.60 -20.67
CA ASP A 429 -8.65 -15.16 -19.26
C ASP A 429 -8.91 -16.34 -18.32
N GLU A 430 -9.87 -17.19 -18.70
CA GLU A 430 -10.17 -18.52 -18.17
C GLU A 430 -8.91 -19.29 -17.75
N THR A 431 -7.99 -19.54 -18.69
CA THR A 431 -6.77 -20.33 -18.45
C THR A 431 -5.92 -19.85 -17.25
N TYR A 432 -6.01 -18.59 -16.86
CA TYR A 432 -5.30 -18.04 -15.69
C TYR A 432 -6.19 -17.89 -14.45
N ARG A 433 -7.48 -17.62 -14.62
CA ARG A 433 -8.47 -17.71 -13.53
C ARG A 433 -8.52 -19.12 -12.94
N ASP A 434 -8.53 -20.13 -13.80
CA ASP A 434 -8.66 -21.54 -13.40
C ASP A 434 -7.41 -22.01 -12.65
N ARG A 435 -6.20 -21.57 -13.05
CA ARG A 435 -4.96 -21.80 -12.28
C ARG A 435 -5.00 -21.18 -10.89
N LEU A 436 -5.59 -19.98 -10.76
CA LEU A 436 -5.76 -19.33 -9.47
C LEU A 436 -6.79 -20.07 -8.60
N SER A 437 -7.92 -20.50 -9.19
CA SER A 437 -8.91 -21.37 -8.53
C SER A 437 -8.27 -22.66 -8.02
N THR A 438 -7.53 -23.37 -8.88
CA THR A 438 -6.83 -24.62 -8.53
C THR A 438 -5.80 -24.38 -7.43
N TRP A 439 -4.99 -23.32 -7.53
CA TRP A 439 -3.99 -22.99 -6.51
C TRP A 439 -4.62 -22.70 -5.14
N LEU A 440 -5.68 -21.88 -5.10
CA LEU A 440 -6.38 -21.57 -3.85
C LEU A 440 -7.13 -22.80 -3.29
N THR A 441 -7.66 -23.68 -4.14
CA THR A 441 -8.24 -24.97 -3.73
C THR A 441 -7.16 -25.85 -3.06
N VAL A 442 -6.01 -26.04 -3.72
CA VAL A 442 -4.91 -26.84 -3.18
C VAL A 442 -4.39 -26.27 -1.86
N LEU A 443 -4.25 -24.95 -1.73
CA LEU A 443 -3.86 -24.33 -0.46
C LEU A 443 -4.92 -24.50 0.64
N GLN A 444 -6.22 -24.50 0.30
CA GLN A 444 -7.29 -24.80 1.25
C GLN A 444 -7.18 -26.23 1.78
N CYS A 445 -6.94 -27.22 0.90
CA CYS A 445 -6.79 -28.61 1.31
C CYS A 445 -5.52 -28.83 2.16
N VAL A 446 -4.37 -28.30 1.72
CA VAL A 446 -3.09 -28.33 2.47
C VAL A 446 -3.24 -27.68 3.86
N ASP A 447 -4.00 -26.59 3.99
CA ASP A 447 -4.30 -25.98 5.30
C ASP A 447 -5.18 -26.88 6.19
N SER A 448 -6.17 -27.61 5.65
CA SER A 448 -6.94 -28.59 6.45
C SER A 448 -6.11 -29.81 6.84
N THR A 449 -5.32 -30.35 5.92
CA THR A 449 -4.48 -31.54 6.13
C THR A 449 -3.40 -31.28 7.19
N LEU A 450 -2.85 -30.07 7.27
CA LEU A 450 -1.79 -29.70 8.23
C LEU A 450 -2.29 -29.05 9.55
N GLN A 451 -3.58 -28.74 9.66
CA GLN A 451 -4.17 -27.95 10.76
C GLN A 451 -3.99 -28.55 12.16
N HIS A 452 -3.85 -29.88 12.24
CA HIS A 452 -3.71 -30.66 13.49
C HIS A 452 -2.49 -30.34 14.37
N SER A 453 -1.64 -29.35 14.04
CA SER A 453 -0.28 -29.28 14.61
C SER A 453 0.26 -27.92 15.08
N MET A 454 -0.25 -26.77 14.62
CA MET A 454 0.34 -25.45 14.94
C MET A 454 -0.65 -24.28 14.85
N THR A 455 -0.56 -23.32 15.77
CA THR A 455 -1.34 -22.07 15.79
C THR A 455 -0.83 -21.02 14.78
N GLY A 456 -0.50 -21.44 13.56
CA GLY A 456 0.05 -20.59 12.51
C GLY A 456 -1.01 -19.82 11.72
N VAL A 457 -0.58 -18.79 10.99
CA VAL A 457 -1.36 -18.26 9.87
C VAL A 457 -1.33 -19.30 8.74
N GLY A 458 -2.49 -19.58 8.15
CA GLY A 458 -2.64 -20.55 7.06
C GLY A 458 -1.93 -20.13 5.77
N TYR A 459 -1.64 -21.10 4.91
CA TYR A 459 -1.09 -20.86 3.59
C TYR A 459 -2.09 -20.13 2.68
N LEU A 460 -3.38 -20.46 2.75
CA LEU A 460 -4.45 -19.77 2.05
C LEU A 460 -4.58 -18.31 2.51
N ASP A 461 -4.57 -18.07 3.83
CA ASP A 461 -4.55 -16.70 4.41
C ASP A 461 -3.32 -15.90 3.95
N THR A 462 -2.17 -16.56 3.80
CA THR A 462 -0.92 -15.96 3.28
C THR A 462 -1.07 -15.58 1.80
N ALA A 463 -1.64 -16.47 0.97
CA ALA A 463 -1.92 -16.20 -0.44
C ALA A 463 -2.92 -15.04 -0.61
N ILE A 464 -4.02 -15.03 0.13
CA ILE A 464 -5.03 -13.93 0.09
C ILE A 464 -4.40 -12.60 0.52
N THR A 465 -3.48 -12.62 1.48
CA THR A 465 -2.73 -11.43 1.90
C THR A 465 -1.87 -10.90 0.75
N GLU A 466 -1.17 -11.75 0.01
CA GLU A 466 -0.38 -11.34 -1.17
C GLU A 466 -1.27 -10.81 -2.32
N VAL A 467 -2.41 -11.46 -2.60
CA VAL A 467 -3.41 -10.95 -3.56
C VAL A 467 -3.84 -9.53 -3.17
N ALA A 468 -4.15 -9.30 -1.89
CA ALA A 468 -4.54 -7.98 -1.39
C ALA A 468 -3.39 -6.95 -1.51
N GLU A 469 -2.17 -7.31 -1.10
CA GLU A 469 -1.00 -6.43 -1.20
C GLU A 469 -0.76 -5.96 -2.65
N HIS A 470 -0.81 -6.88 -3.63
CA HIS A 470 -0.67 -6.52 -5.05
C HIS A 470 -1.84 -5.65 -5.55
N VAL A 471 -3.08 -6.04 -5.24
CA VAL A 471 -4.30 -5.32 -5.62
C VAL A 471 -4.30 -3.86 -5.13
N PHE A 472 -3.90 -3.62 -3.87
CA PHE A 472 -3.89 -2.29 -3.26
C PHE A 472 -2.63 -1.45 -3.55
N ARG A 473 -1.46 -2.06 -3.77
CA ARG A 473 -0.22 -1.31 -4.06
C ARG A 473 -0.03 -0.92 -5.52
N GLY A 474 -0.52 -1.72 -6.47
CA GLY A 474 -0.21 -1.49 -7.89
C GLY A 474 -0.88 -0.22 -8.46
N SER A 475 -0.19 0.50 -9.34
CA SER A 475 -0.58 1.85 -9.77
C SER A 475 -1.84 1.97 -10.66
N ASN A 476 -2.34 0.87 -11.23
CA ASN A 476 -3.46 0.86 -12.17
C ASN A 476 -4.72 0.24 -11.52
N PRO A 477 -5.79 1.00 -11.23
CA PRO A 477 -7.00 0.48 -10.59
C PRO A 477 -7.92 -0.29 -11.56
N GLY A 478 -7.36 -1.29 -12.26
CA GLY A 478 -8.05 -2.04 -13.31
C GLY A 478 -9.17 -2.97 -12.81
N ILE A 479 -10.15 -3.19 -13.69
CA ILE A 479 -11.41 -3.96 -13.50
C ILE A 479 -11.20 -5.37 -12.94
N ILE A 480 -10.09 -6.00 -13.35
CA ILE A 480 -9.70 -7.36 -12.98
C ILE A 480 -9.43 -7.45 -11.47
N ARG A 481 -8.95 -6.38 -10.82
CA ARG A 481 -8.51 -6.41 -9.42
C ARG A 481 -9.64 -6.60 -8.41
N PRO A 482 -10.80 -5.92 -8.49
CA PRO A 482 -11.97 -6.25 -7.67
C PRO A 482 -12.39 -7.71 -7.79
N GLN A 483 -12.34 -8.27 -9.00
CA GLN A 483 -12.74 -9.65 -9.25
C GLN A 483 -11.78 -10.64 -8.60
N MET A 484 -10.46 -10.44 -8.76
CA MET A 484 -9.43 -11.26 -8.09
C MET A 484 -9.50 -11.18 -6.57
N LEU A 485 -9.78 -10.00 -6.00
CA LEU A 485 -9.92 -9.86 -4.56
C LEU A 485 -11.15 -10.63 -4.04
N LEU A 486 -12.29 -10.57 -4.73
CA LEU A 486 -13.48 -11.34 -4.36
C LEU A 486 -13.29 -12.85 -4.57
N HIS A 487 -12.62 -13.26 -5.64
CA HIS A 487 -12.22 -14.65 -5.88
C HIS A 487 -11.39 -15.18 -4.68
N ALA A 488 -10.32 -14.48 -4.30
CA ALA A 488 -9.46 -14.90 -3.19
C ALA A 488 -10.23 -14.96 -1.85
N ILE A 489 -11.11 -13.98 -1.58
CA ILE A 489 -11.98 -13.98 -0.39
C ILE A 489 -13.00 -15.12 -0.42
N LEU A 490 -13.52 -15.51 -1.59
CA LEU A 490 -14.47 -16.60 -1.72
C LEU A 490 -13.87 -17.92 -1.26
N PHE A 491 -12.64 -18.24 -1.66
CA PHE A 491 -11.92 -19.43 -1.17
C PHE A 491 -11.68 -19.39 0.35
N GLN A 492 -11.48 -18.22 0.95
CA GLN A 492 -11.43 -18.05 2.42
C GLN A 492 -12.76 -18.37 3.13
N LEU A 493 -13.87 -18.42 2.38
CA LEU A 493 -15.22 -18.63 2.89
C LEU A 493 -15.82 -19.98 2.49
N THR A 494 -15.27 -20.64 1.46
CA THR A 494 -15.63 -22.00 1.00
C THR A 494 -15.70 -23.06 2.11
N PRO A 495 -14.90 -23.03 3.20
CA PRO A 495 -15.08 -23.94 4.35
C PRO A 495 -16.45 -23.85 5.06
N GLN A 496 -17.29 -22.86 4.73
CA GLN A 496 -18.66 -22.75 5.24
C GLN A 496 -19.66 -23.27 4.20
N PRO A 497 -20.66 -24.10 4.58
CA PRO A 497 -21.55 -24.78 3.64
C PRO A 497 -22.38 -23.82 2.76
N SER A 498 -22.70 -22.61 3.24
CA SER A 498 -23.40 -21.60 2.44
C SER A 498 -22.58 -21.09 1.25
N TYR A 499 -21.24 -21.20 1.31
CA TYR A 499 -20.32 -20.72 0.28
C TYR A 499 -19.78 -21.84 -0.61
N SER A 500 -19.65 -23.07 -0.11
CA SER A 500 -19.29 -24.21 -0.97
C SER A 500 -20.37 -24.50 -2.01
N CYS A 501 -21.64 -24.63 -1.58
CA CYS A 501 -22.76 -24.95 -2.47
C CYS A 501 -23.06 -23.86 -3.52
N SER A 502 -22.59 -22.63 -3.33
CA SER A 502 -22.77 -21.51 -4.26
C SER A 502 -21.47 -21.00 -4.90
N ARG A 503 -20.33 -21.69 -4.69
CA ARG A 503 -19.00 -21.20 -5.09
C ARG A 503 -18.93 -20.85 -6.58
N ASP A 504 -19.40 -21.75 -7.43
CA ASP A 504 -19.18 -21.63 -8.87
C ASP A 504 -20.14 -20.59 -9.49
N GLN A 505 -21.37 -20.47 -8.95
CA GLN A 505 -22.29 -19.37 -9.23
C GLN A 505 -21.73 -18.01 -8.79
N LEU A 506 -21.08 -17.95 -7.61
CA LEU A 506 -20.42 -16.75 -7.11
C LEU A 506 -19.25 -16.33 -8.01
N LEU A 507 -18.40 -17.28 -8.43
CA LEU A 507 -17.32 -17.02 -9.40
C LEU A 507 -17.89 -16.50 -10.73
N GLN A 508 -18.94 -17.14 -11.27
CA GLN A 508 -19.61 -16.71 -12.50
C GLN A 508 -20.18 -15.28 -12.38
N LEU A 509 -20.77 -14.91 -11.25
CA LEU A 509 -21.31 -13.56 -11.00
C LEU A 509 -20.22 -12.50 -10.77
N ILE A 510 -19.08 -12.88 -10.17
CA ILE A 510 -17.90 -12.01 -10.04
C ILE A 510 -17.29 -11.71 -11.41
N TYR A 511 -17.10 -12.73 -12.25
CA TYR A 511 -16.44 -12.57 -13.55
C TYR A 511 -17.35 -12.05 -14.67
N SER A 512 -18.65 -12.35 -14.66
CA SER A 512 -19.63 -11.77 -15.61
C SER A 512 -20.00 -10.30 -15.32
N PHE A 513 -19.28 -9.62 -14.42
CA PHE A 513 -19.46 -8.19 -14.15
C PHE A 513 -18.78 -7.34 -15.24
N ASN A 514 -19.44 -7.22 -16.39
CA ASN A 514 -18.97 -6.39 -17.51
C ASN A 514 -19.03 -4.89 -17.15
N THR A 515 -17.87 -4.25 -17.02
CA THR A 515 -17.77 -2.81 -16.73
C THR A 515 -18.00 -1.90 -17.93
N THR A 516 -18.20 -2.45 -19.13
CA THR A 516 -18.49 -1.67 -20.35
C THR A 516 -19.72 -0.77 -20.21
N ALA A 517 -20.69 -1.14 -19.34
CA ALA A 517 -21.83 -0.30 -18.97
C ALA A 517 -21.49 0.89 -18.05
N LEU A 518 -20.39 0.81 -17.29
CA LEU A 518 -19.92 1.85 -16.37
C LEU A 518 -18.88 2.79 -17.02
N GLU A 519 -18.07 2.27 -17.96
CA GLU A 519 -17.01 3.02 -18.63
C GLU A 519 -17.52 4.17 -19.52
N GLN A 520 -18.77 4.10 -20.00
CA GLN A 520 -19.34 5.08 -20.93
C GLN A 520 -19.45 6.51 -20.39
N GLN A 521 -19.29 6.76 -19.09
CA GLN A 521 -19.44 8.10 -18.52
C GLN A 521 -18.26 8.61 -17.68
N ARG A 522 -17.67 7.81 -16.79
CA ARG A 522 -16.51 8.22 -15.95
C ARG A 522 -15.62 7.02 -15.56
N PRO A 523 -14.31 7.22 -15.30
CA PRO A 523 -13.49 6.20 -14.67
C PRO A 523 -14.02 5.91 -13.26
N VAL A 524 -14.60 4.74 -13.07
CA VAL A 524 -15.20 4.31 -11.80
C VAL A 524 -14.11 3.79 -10.87
N GLY A 525 -14.17 4.19 -9.59
CA GLY A 525 -13.19 3.77 -8.60
C GLY A 525 -13.27 2.26 -8.29
N PHE A 526 -12.11 1.66 -8.03
CA PHE A 526 -11.95 0.29 -7.54
C PHE A 526 -12.98 -0.07 -6.44
N GLU A 527 -13.17 0.85 -5.50
CA GLU A 527 -14.09 0.68 -4.37
C GLU A 527 -15.56 0.58 -4.80
N THR A 528 -15.94 1.33 -5.83
CA THR A 528 -17.31 1.35 -6.37
C THR A 528 -17.58 0.09 -7.20
N ILE A 529 -16.62 -0.35 -8.02
CA ILE A 529 -16.74 -1.62 -8.77
C ILE A 529 -16.95 -2.78 -7.79
N LEU A 530 -16.13 -2.86 -6.73
CA LEU A 530 -16.23 -3.90 -5.71
C LEU A 530 -17.59 -3.90 -4.98
N ALA A 531 -18.10 -2.72 -4.63
CA ALA A 531 -19.43 -2.59 -4.02
C ALA A 531 -20.56 -2.98 -4.98
N SER A 532 -20.45 -2.66 -6.27
CA SER A 532 -21.44 -3.05 -7.28
C SER A 532 -21.48 -4.56 -7.51
N ILE A 533 -20.33 -5.26 -7.51
CA ILE A 533 -20.31 -6.74 -7.56
C ILE A 533 -20.98 -7.31 -6.32
N LEU A 534 -20.68 -6.78 -5.12
CA LEU A 534 -21.34 -7.20 -3.87
C LEU A 534 -22.86 -6.92 -3.86
N SER A 535 -23.31 -5.87 -4.57
CA SER A 535 -24.74 -5.60 -4.80
C SER A 535 -25.37 -6.67 -5.68
N ARG A 536 -24.75 -6.99 -6.83
CA ARG A 536 -25.22 -8.05 -7.73
C ARG A 536 -25.31 -9.40 -7.04
N VAL A 537 -24.32 -9.76 -6.22
CA VAL A 537 -24.34 -10.98 -5.40
C VAL A 537 -25.54 -10.99 -4.43
N ARG A 538 -25.86 -9.87 -3.78
CA ARG A 538 -27.07 -9.73 -2.94
C ARG A 538 -28.35 -9.87 -3.76
N GLU A 539 -28.42 -9.27 -4.95
CA GLU A 539 -29.61 -9.30 -5.83
C GLU A 539 -29.95 -10.72 -6.27
N HIS A 540 -28.94 -11.58 -6.44
CA HIS A 540 -29.12 -13.02 -6.72
C HIS A 540 -29.36 -13.85 -5.44
N SER A 541 -29.69 -13.21 -4.31
CA SER A 541 -29.91 -13.79 -2.97
C SER A 541 -28.72 -14.57 -2.38
N LEU A 542 -27.52 -14.44 -2.95
CA LEU A 542 -26.33 -15.17 -2.52
C LEU A 542 -25.64 -14.51 -1.30
N PRO A 543 -24.84 -15.26 -0.52
CA PRO A 543 -24.29 -14.79 0.75
C PRO A 543 -23.19 -13.71 0.59
N TYR A 544 -23.56 -12.44 0.43
CA TYR A 544 -22.59 -11.34 0.32
C TYR A 544 -21.96 -10.90 1.67
N ARG A 545 -22.66 -11.10 2.80
CA ARG A 545 -22.37 -10.38 4.07
C ARG A 545 -20.99 -10.67 4.67
N GLN A 546 -20.46 -11.89 4.54
CA GLN A 546 -19.13 -12.22 5.07
C GLN A 546 -18.04 -11.80 4.09
N MET A 547 -18.26 -11.98 2.78
CA MET A 547 -17.37 -11.50 1.72
C MET A 547 -17.16 -9.97 1.79
N ALA A 548 -18.22 -9.20 2.03
CA ALA A 548 -18.13 -7.75 2.29
C ALA A 548 -17.34 -7.43 3.57
N SER A 549 -17.49 -8.23 4.64
CA SER A 549 -16.72 -8.05 5.89
C SER A 549 -15.23 -8.37 5.72
N ARG A 550 -14.89 -9.46 5.00
CA ARG A 550 -13.50 -9.82 4.69
C ARG A 550 -12.85 -8.81 3.76
N SER A 551 -13.59 -8.30 2.77
CA SER A 551 -13.16 -7.16 1.95
C SER A 551 -12.82 -5.96 2.83
N MET A 552 -13.72 -5.58 3.75
CA MET A 552 -13.49 -4.47 4.67
C MET A 552 -12.26 -4.68 5.57
N ASP A 553 -12.04 -5.91 6.04
CA ASP A 553 -10.87 -6.26 6.85
C ASP A 553 -9.56 -6.08 6.05
N LEU A 554 -9.50 -6.56 4.81
CA LEU A 554 -8.34 -6.40 3.91
C LEU A 554 -8.10 -4.93 3.54
N PHE A 555 -9.16 -4.17 3.26
CA PHE A 555 -9.08 -2.70 3.11
C PHE A 555 -8.43 -2.05 4.33
N THR A 556 -8.80 -2.43 5.56
CA THR A 556 -8.22 -1.85 6.78
C THR A 556 -6.79 -2.29 7.10
N ARG A 557 -6.25 -3.28 6.39
CA ARG A 557 -4.86 -3.74 6.52
C ARG A 557 -3.94 -3.17 5.45
N HIS A 558 -4.41 -3.09 4.19
CA HIS A 558 -3.55 -2.86 3.02
C HIS A 558 -3.91 -1.60 2.20
N ALA A 559 -5.08 -0.98 2.41
CA ALA A 559 -5.51 0.20 1.67
C ALA A 559 -5.31 1.51 2.45
N ASP A 560 -5.24 2.64 1.75
CA ASP A 560 -5.18 3.96 2.38
C ASP A 560 -6.52 4.35 3.03
N LEU A 561 -6.49 5.29 3.98
CA LEU A 561 -7.69 5.71 4.71
C LEU A 561 -8.75 6.35 3.77
N ASN A 562 -8.36 6.90 2.62
CA ASN A 562 -9.30 7.46 1.65
C ASN A 562 -9.99 6.38 0.80
N SER A 563 -9.33 5.26 0.53
CA SER A 563 -9.93 4.03 -0.04
C SER A 563 -10.87 3.36 0.96
N VAL A 564 -10.48 3.24 2.25
CA VAL A 564 -11.38 2.78 3.32
C VAL A 564 -12.64 3.66 3.39
N HIS A 565 -12.50 4.98 3.26
CA HIS A 565 -13.62 5.91 3.18
C HIS A 565 -14.47 5.72 1.91
N ARG A 566 -13.84 5.66 0.72
CA ARG A 566 -14.53 5.47 -0.57
C ARG A 566 -15.34 4.17 -0.58
N PHE A 567 -14.80 3.08 -0.05
CA PHE A 567 -15.50 1.80 0.03
C PHE A 567 -16.70 1.87 0.99
N LEU A 568 -16.60 2.55 2.14
CA LEU A 568 -17.76 2.78 3.01
C LEU A 568 -18.82 3.70 2.38
N VAL A 569 -18.43 4.65 1.52
CA VAL A 569 -19.39 5.43 0.71
C VAL A 569 -20.10 4.51 -0.29
N ALA A 570 -19.35 3.75 -1.10
CA ALA A 570 -19.91 2.88 -2.12
C ALA A 570 -20.79 1.75 -1.54
N LEU A 571 -20.39 1.13 -0.43
CA LEU A 571 -21.22 0.16 0.30
C LEU A 571 -22.53 0.79 0.77
N ARG A 572 -22.51 2.04 1.28
CA ARG A 572 -23.72 2.76 1.68
C ARG A 572 -24.61 3.12 0.49
N GLU A 573 -24.02 3.54 -0.63
CA GLU A 573 -24.74 3.89 -1.86
C GLU A 573 -25.45 2.67 -2.46
N GLN A 574 -24.81 1.50 -2.41
CA GLN A 574 -25.44 0.22 -2.76
C GLN A 574 -26.33 -0.38 -1.66
N GLY A 575 -26.49 0.26 -0.50
CA GLY A 575 -27.32 -0.24 0.61
C GLY A 575 -26.82 -1.55 1.26
N LEU A 576 -25.51 -1.81 1.23
CA LEU A 576 -24.88 -3.03 1.73
C LEU A 576 -24.52 -2.90 3.23
N VAL A 577 -24.83 -3.96 4.00
CA VAL A 577 -24.65 -4.01 5.46
C VAL A 577 -23.47 -4.90 5.85
N LEU A 578 -22.58 -4.39 6.72
CA LEU A 578 -21.41 -5.10 7.23
C LEU A 578 -21.71 -5.82 8.56
N LYS A 579 -21.55 -7.16 8.60
CA LYS A 579 -21.73 -7.98 9.82
C LYS A 579 -20.72 -7.61 10.92
N SER A 580 -19.45 -7.45 10.55
CA SER A 580 -18.34 -7.09 11.43
C SER A 580 -17.67 -5.82 10.91
N SER A 581 -17.13 -5.02 11.83
CA SER A 581 -16.38 -3.79 11.52
C SER A 581 -15.70 -3.22 12.78
N SER A 582 -15.06 -4.11 13.56
CA SER A 582 -14.18 -3.77 14.68
C SER A 582 -12.79 -3.35 14.18
N THR A 583 -12.37 -3.93 13.06
CA THR A 583 -11.17 -3.60 12.27
C THR A 583 -11.13 -2.13 11.84
N VAL A 584 -12.23 -1.61 11.27
CA VAL A 584 -12.36 -0.18 10.89
C VAL A 584 -12.24 0.73 12.11
N GLN A 585 -12.90 0.36 13.23
CA GLN A 585 -12.81 1.12 14.48
C GLN A 585 -11.37 1.09 15.06
N ARG A 586 -10.68 -0.05 14.96
CA ARG A 586 -9.28 -0.21 15.38
C ARG A 586 -8.33 0.63 14.52
N LEU A 587 -8.49 0.61 13.19
CA LEU A 587 -7.69 1.44 12.28
C LEU A 587 -7.83 2.93 12.63
N VAL A 588 -9.07 3.45 12.68
CA VAL A 588 -9.30 4.86 13.00
C VAL A 588 -8.82 5.22 14.41
N ARG A 589 -8.97 4.32 15.40
CA ARG A 589 -8.44 4.54 16.75
C ARG A 589 -6.92 4.60 16.76
N ASN A 590 -6.23 3.73 16.01
CA ASN A 590 -4.77 3.72 15.91
C ASN A 590 -4.26 5.01 15.25
N GLU A 591 -4.85 5.43 14.12
CA GLU A 591 -4.54 6.70 13.45
C GLU A 591 -4.75 7.91 14.37
N VAL A 592 -5.89 7.97 15.08
CA VAL A 592 -6.20 9.05 16.02
C VAL A 592 -5.20 9.10 17.17
N VAL A 593 -4.79 7.96 17.74
CA VAL A 593 -3.79 7.88 18.83
C VAL A 593 -2.39 8.24 18.33
N TYR A 594 -1.99 7.78 17.13
CA TYR A 594 -0.72 8.15 16.49
C TYR A 594 -0.65 9.66 16.26
N LEU A 595 -1.71 10.25 15.71
CA LEU A 595 -1.83 11.69 15.47
C LEU A 595 -1.95 12.53 16.76
N GLN A 596 -2.37 11.94 17.88
CA GLN A 596 -2.35 12.57 19.20
C GLN A 596 -0.95 12.57 19.82
N ARG A 597 -0.15 11.52 19.60
CA ARG A 597 1.25 11.43 20.07
C ARG A 597 2.20 12.39 19.34
N GLN A 598 1.88 12.82 18.12
CA GLN A 598 2.69 13.78 17.37
C GLN A 598 2.35 15.24 17.71
N THR A 599 2.93 15.71 18.83
CA THR A 599 2.80 17.08 19.35
C THR A 599 3.89 18.06 18.86
N ARG A 600 4.99 17.58 18.26
CA ARG A 600 6.09 18.42 17.75
C ARG A 600 5.60 19.35 16.62
N PRO A 601 6.20 20.55 16.45
CA PRO A 601 5.85 21.45 15.34
C PRO A 601 6.08 20.76 13.98
N LEU A 602 5.05 20.75 13.13
CA LEU A 602 5.04 20.06 11.86
C LEU A 602 5.23 21.02 10.69
N LEU A 603 6.05 20.61 9.71
CA LEU A 603 6.11 21.22 8.38
C LEU A 603 4.74 21.19 7.69
N ASP A 604 4.48 22.21 6.88
CA ASP A 604 3.19 22.47 6.22
C ASP A 604 2.61 21.28 5.44
N LYS A 605 3.46 20.55 4.72
CA LYS A 605 3.07 19.32 3.99
C LYS A 605 2.53 18.24 4.94
N ARG A 606 3.12 18.10 6.14
CA ARG A 606 2.62 17.19 7.19
C ARG A 606 1.36 17.75 7.84
N ARG A 607 1.27 19.06 8.13
CA ARG A 607 0.05 19.70 8.67
C ARG A 607 -1.18 19.41 7.80
N ARG A 608 -1.07 19.59 6.47
CA ARG A 608 -2.16 19.34 5.50
C ARG A 608 -2.55 17.86 5.46
N SER A 609 -1.58 16.94 5.46
CA SER A 609 -1.83 15.49 5.57
C SER A 609 -2.57 15.14 6.87
N HIS A 610 -2.08 15.64 8.01
CA HIS A 610 -2.66 15.42 9.34
C HIS A 610 -4.10 15.94 9.46
N ALA A 611 -4.43 17.07 8.84
CA ALA A 611 -5.80 17.58 8.77
C ALA A 611 -6.70 16.69 7.88
N SER A 612 -6.17 16.21 6.76
CA SER A 612 -6.86 15.27 5.87
C SER A 612 -7.21 13.95 6.58
N VAL A 613 -6.22 13.32 7.25
CA VAL A 613 -6.41 12.03 7.96
C VAL A 613 -7.48 12.16 9.06
N VAL A 614 -7.49 13.22 9.86
CA VAL A 614 -8.55 13.43 10.87
C VAL A 614 -9.91 13.70 10.24
N SER A 615 -9.97 14.46 9.14
CA SER A 615 -11.22 14.71 8.41
C SER A 615 -11.79 13.41 7.83
N THR A 616 -10.97 12.58 7.19
CA THR A 616 -11.37 11.29 6.63
C THR A 616 -11.74 10.30 7.75
N SER A 617 -11.01 10.29 8.87
CA SER A 617 -11.36 9.53 10.09
C SER A 617 -12.76 9.88 10.61
N LEU A 618 -13.07 11.18 10.75
CA LEU A 618 -14.39 11.63 11.20
C LEU A 618 -15.52 11.24 10.24
N LYS A 619 -15.27 11.30 8.93
CA LYS A 619 -16.23 10.84 7.90
C LYS A 619 -16.43 9.32 7.97
N ILE A 620 -15.37 8.53 8.13
CA ILE A 620 -15.43 7.07 8.29
C ILE A 620 -16.30 6.72 9.50
N LEU A 621 -16.06 7.33 10.67
CA LEU A 621 -16.86 7.09 11.87
C LEU A 621 -18.35 7.45 11.66
N ALA A 622 -18.64 8.52 10.93
CA ALA A 622 -20.01 8.96 10.63
C ALA A 622 -20.72 8.10 9.55
N LEU A 623 -19.99 7.52 8.60
CA LEU A 623 -20.52 6.55 7.64
C LEU A 623 -20.76 5.20 8.31
N HIS A 624 -19.78 4.73 9.10
CA HIS A 624 -19.84 3.52 9.90
C HIS A 624 -21.06 3.50 10.84
N SER A 625 -21.35 4.62 11.52
CA SER A 625 -22.55 4.75 12.36
C SER A 625 -23.89 4.69 11.61
N LYS A 626 -23.88 4.84 10.28
CA LYS A 626 -25.07 4.69 9.42
C LYS A 626 -25.18 3.30 8.76
N ILE A 627 -24.07 2.58 8.65
CA ILE A 627 -23.99 1.24 8.04
C ILE A 627 -24.24 0.12 9.08
N LYS A 628 -23.98 0.38 10.37
CA LYS A 628 -24.17 -0.59 11.45
C LYS A 628 -25.53 -0.49 12.16
N SER A 629 -26.10 -1.65 12.46
CA SER A 629 -27.21 -1.77 13.43
C SER A 629 -26.74 -1.47 14.86
N THR A 630 -27.55 -0.66 15.55
CA THR A 630 -27.61 -0.30 17.00
C THR A 630 -26.41 -0.52 17.93
N TYR A 631 -25.86 -1.73 18.07
CA TYR A 631 -25.07 -2.16 19.23
C TYR A 631 -23.70 -1.48 19.42
N ALA A 632 -23.11 -0.90 18.37
CA ALA A 632 -21.72 -0.42 18.40
C ALA A 632 -21.51 1.03 18.93
N LYS A 633 -22.57 1.71 19.39
CA LYS A 633 -22.57 3.17 19.64
C LYS A 633 -21.57 3.66 20.69
N ARG A 634 -21.49 3.03 21.88
CA ARG A 634 -20.70 3.54 23.03
C ARG A 634 -19.19 3.65 22.73
N SER A 635 -18.58 2.59 22.17
CA SER A 635 -17.15 2.59 21.82
C SER A 635 -16.82 3.60 20.72
N LEU A 636 -17.69 3.71 19.72
CA LEU A 636 -17.54 4.66 18.60
C LEU A 636 -17.55 6.12 19.09
N ALA A 637 -18.42 6.46 20.04
CA ALA A 637 -18.56 7.81 20.59
C ALA A 637 -17.26 8.32 21.22
N ARG A 638 -16.54 7.49 21.99
CA ARG A 638 -15.24 7.89 22.61
C ARG A 638 -14.20 8.26 21.54
N VAL A 639 -14.04 7.43 20.51
CA VAL A 639 -13.10 7.70 19.40
C VAL A 639 -13.53 8.93 18.59
N GLN A 640 -14.84 9.09 18.36
CA GLN A 640 -15.38 10.26 17.65
C GLN A 640 -15.17 11.56 18.42
N THR A 641 -15.33 11.57 19.74
CA THR A 641 -15.03 12.73 20.59
C THR A 641 -13.54 13.07 20.56
N THR A 642 -12.64 12.08 20.67
CA THR A 642 -11.19 12.31 20.56
C THR A 642 -10.79 12.87 19.18
N ALA A 643 -11.38 12.35 18.09
CA ALA A 643 -11.13 12.86 16.74
C ALA A 643 -11.68 14.29 16.56
N ARG A 644 -12.83 14.63 17.17
CA ARG A 644 -13.41 15.98 17.16
C ARG A 644 -12.55 16.99 17.92
N THR A 645 -12.08 16.65 19.13
CA THR A 645 -11.23 17.56 19.92
C THR A 645 -9.88 17.80 19.26
N LEU A 646 -9.24 16.78 18.68
CA LEU A 646 -8.01 16.95 17.87
C LEU A 646 -8.25 17.82 16.63
N HIS A 647 -9.40 17.69 15.98
CA HIS A 647 -9.77 18.54 14.84
C HIS A 647 -9.95 20.01 15.25
N ALA A 648 -10.69 20.27 16.34
CA ALA A 648 -10.90 21.62 16.87
C ALA A 648 -9.58 22.27 17.33
N ARG A 649 -8.76 21.54 18.10
CA ARG A 649 -7.41 21.95 18.53
C ARG A 649 -6.52 22.36 17.33
N ARG A 650 -6.55 21.58 16.24
CA ARG A 650 -5.77 21.87 15.02
C ARG A 650 -6.32 23.07 14.24
N GLN A 651 -7.64 23.23 14.13
CA GLN A 651 -8.22 24.45 13.54
C GLN A 651 -7.84 25.71 14.33
N PHE A 652 -7.91 25.65 15.66
CA PHE A 652 -7.51 26.75 16.52
C PHE A 652 -6.01 27.05 16.41
N GLN A 653 -5.13 26.03 16.32
CA GLN A 653 -3.71 26.25 16.04
C GLN A 653 -3.48 26.96 14.70
N THR A 654 -4.22 26.64 13.64
CA THR A 654 -4.11 27.36 12.35
C THR A 654 -4.54 28.83 12.46
N ILE A 655 -5.50 29.14 13.33
CA ILE A 655 -5.88 30.53 13.64
C ILE A 655 -4.76 31.24 14.41
N LEU A 656 -4.17 30.58 15.42
CA LEU A 656 -3.04 31.14 16.19
C LEU A 656 -1.82 31.39 15.31
N ASP A 657 -1.44 30.45 14.45
CA ASP A 657 -0.28 30.59 13.56
C ASP A 657 -0.50 31.73 12.56
N SER A 658 -1.67 31.79 11.91
CA SER A 658 -1.97 32.89 10.99
C SER A 658 -2.06 34.25 11.71
N ALA A 659 -2.49 34.28 12.98
CA ALA A 659 -2.47 35.49 13.79
C ALA A 659 -1.04 35.87 14.28
N LYS A 660 -0.09 34.93 14.36
CA LYS A 660 1.34 35.21 14.56
C LYS A 660 1.95 35.81 13.30
N GLU A 661 1.69 35.20 12.15
CA GLU A 661 2.17 35.66 10.82
C GLU A 661 1.71 37.09 10.51
N ASN A 662 0.47 37.45 10.86
CA ASN A 662 -0.09 38.78 10.64
C ASN A 662 0.13 39.76 11.82
N HIS A 663 0.99 39.42 12.79
CA HIS A 663 1.27 40.19 14.01
C HIS A 663 0.01 40.64 14.80
N ALA A 664 -1.09 39.89 14.69
CA ALA A 664 -2.42 40.27 15.16
C ALA A 664 -2.78 39.77 16.58
N LEU A 665 -1.90 39.00 17.22
CA LEU A 665 -2.12 38.49 18.59
C LEU A 665 -1.80 39.55 19.65
N PRO A 666 -2.76 39.91 20.54
CA PRO A 666 -2.47 40.79 21.68
C PRO A 666 -1.43 40.15 22.61
N HIS A 667 -0.58 40.98 23.26
CA HIS A 667 0.54 40.50 24.08
C HIS A 667 0.12 39.51 25.17
N ALA A 668 -1.03 39.72 25.83
CA ALA A 668 -1.61 38.83 26.84
C ALA A 668 -1.86 37.38 26.34
N TYR A 669 -1.95 37.17 25.03
CA TYR A 669 -2.21 35.86 24.41
C TYR A 669 -1.03 35.33 23.58
N ARG A 670 0.14 35.99 23.61
CA ARG A 670 1.33 35.57 22.83
C ARG A 670 1.77 34.13 23.16
N ASN A 671 1.57 33.73 24.41
CA ASN A 671 1.91 32.42 24.96
C ASN A 671 0.74 31.42 24.98
N ILE A 672 -0.41 31.73 24.35
CA ILE A 672 -1.58 30.84 24.39
C ILE A 672 -1.29 29.52 23.65
N THR A 673 -1.54 28.40 24.33
CA THR A 673 -1.44 27.05 23.75
C THR A 673 -2.75 26.70 23.02
N PRO A 674 -2.74 25.75 22.07
CA PRO A 674 -3.98 25.33 21.41
C PRO A 674 -4.94 24.58 22.35
N ASP A 675 -4.48 24.19 23.55
CA ASP A 675 -5.24 23.51 24.59
C ASP A 675 -5.98 24.46 25.55
N ALA A 676 -5.90 25.78 25.34
CA ALA A 676 -6.64 26.77 26.11
C ALA A 676 -8.15 26.49 26.20
N SER A 677 -8.78 26.92 27.29
CA SER A 677 -10.21 26.69 27.53
C SER A 677 -11.10 27.34 26.46
N ASP A 678 -12.28 26.77 26.22
CA ASP A 678 -13.20 27.28 25.19
C ASP A 678 -13.66 28.72 25.45
N ARG A 679 -13.70 29.18 26.71
CA ARG A 679 -13.92 30.59 27.07
C ARG A 679 -12.76 31.49 26.60
N GLN A 680 -11.51 31.08 26.81
CA GLN A 680 -10.32 31.80 26.34
C GLN A 680 -10.24 31.79 24.81
N ARG A 681 -10.50 30.63 24.15
CA ARG A 681 -10.58 30.53 22.69
C ARG A 681 -11.61 31.52 22.13
N ASN A 682 -12.82 31.54 22.70
CA ASN A 682 -13.89 32.43 22.29
C ASN A 682 -13.47 33.92 22.39
N ILE A 683 -12.99 34.37 23.56
CA ILE A 683 -12.58 35.75 23.79
C ILE A 683 -11.50 36.17 22.78
N LEU A 684 -10.46 35.35 22.58
CA LEU A 684 -9.39 35.65 21.65
C LEU A 684 -9.90 35.74 20.20
N ILE A 685 -10.83 34.88 19.78
CA ILE A 685 -11.42 34.94 18.43
C ILE A 685 -12.18 36.26 18.21
N HIS A 686 -12.90 36.76 19.22
CA HIS A 686 -13.59 38.05 19.13
C HIS A 686 -12.61 39.23 19.05
N GLN A 687 -11.52 39.18 19.82
CA GLN A 687 -10.47 40.18 19.79
C GLN A 687 -9.68 40.17 18.46
N LEU A 688 -9.36 38.99 17.92
CA LEU A 688 -8.73 38.85 16.60
C LEU A 688 -9.62 39.39 15.48
N ALA A 689 -10.93 39.10 15.51
CA ALA A 689 -11.88 39.66 14.54
C ALA A 689 -11.90 41.19 14.62
N HIS A 690 -11.94 41.75 15.84
CA HIS A 690 -11.87 43.19 16.05
C HIS A 690 -10.56 43.79 15.52
N HIS A 691 -9.40 43.20 15.83
CA HIS A 691 -8.10 43.64 15.34
C HIS A 691 -8.02 43.61 13.80
N TYR A 692 -8.48 42.54 13.15
CA TYR A 692 -8.57 42.49 11.69
C TYR A 692 -9.52 43.55 11.11
N SER A 693 -10.57 43.96 11.83
CA SER A 693 -11.47 45.06 11.41
C SER A 693 -10.88 46.47 11.59
N LEU A 694 -9.76 46.59 12.33
CA LEU A 694 -8.99 47.83 12.49
C LEU A 694 -7.78 47.88 11.54
N SER A 695 -7.17 46.73 11.22
CA SER A 695 -6.02 46.62 10.32
C SER A 695 -6.30 47.23 8.94
N THR A 696 -5.54 48.28 8.62
CA THR A 696 -5.43 48.85 7.26
C THR A 696 -4.46 48.06 6.38
N THR A 697 -3.46 47.40 6.99
CA THR A 697 -2.37 46.66 6.33
C THR A 697 -2.86 45.47 5.50
N LEU A 698 -3.95 44.80 5.92
CA LEU A 698 -4.58 43.75 5.13
C LEU A 698 -5.53 44.36 4.08
N SER A 699 -5.57 43.76 2.88
CA SER A 699 -6.62 44.11 1.92
C SER A 699 -8.00 43.71 2.45
N HIS A 700 -9.05 44.37 1.98
CA HIS A 700 -10.43 44.01 2.30
C HIS A 700 -10.74 42.51 1.99
N ARG A 701 -10.08 41.90 0.98
CA ARG A 701 -10.26 40.47 0.66
C ARG A 701 -9.60 39.53 1.67
N GLU A 702 -8.41 39.86 2.17
CA GLU A 702 -7.75 39.08 3.23
C GLU A 702 -8.47 39.25 4.56
N THR A 703 -8.84 40.49 4.89
CA THR A 703 -9.65 40.83 6.07
C THR A 703 -10.94 40.02 6.11
N TRP A 704 -11.69 39.99 5.00
CA TRP A 704 -12.89 39.15 4.87
C TRP A 704 -12.60 37.67 5.06
N ARG A 705 -11.54 37.13 4.42
CA ARG A 705 -11.17 35.71 4.55
C ARG A 705 -10.81 35.35 6.00
N ALA A 706 -10.01 36.18 6.68
CA ALA A 706 -9.63 35.98 8.07
C ALA A 706 -10.86 35.95 8.98
N ILE A 707 -11.70 36.99 8.94
CA ILE A 707 -12.93 37.07 9.74
C ILE A 707 -13.90 35.93 9.40
N TYR A 708 -14.01 35.51 8.13
CA TYR A 708 -14.84 34.37 7.74
C TYR A 708 -14.31 33.02 8.25
N TYR A 709 -12.98 32.82 8.32
CA TYR A 709 -12.40 31.64 8.96
C TYR A 709 -12.66 31.62 10.47
N LEU A 710 -12.55 32.77 11.15
CA LEU A 710 -12.91 32.92 12.56
C LEU A 710 -14.40 32.59 12.81
N TYR A 711 -15.32 33.20 12.03
CA TYR A 711 -16.76 32.91 12.06
C TYR A 711 -17.03 31.40 11.90
N LYS A 712 -16.41 30.78 10.90
CA LYS A 712 -16.57 29.36 10.61
C LYS A 712 -16.07 28.48 11.75
N HIS A 713 -15.00 28.85 12.45
CA HIS A 713 -14.50 28.10 13.59
C HIS A 713 -15.39 28.25 14.83
N LEU A 714 -15.96 29.43 15.10
CA LEU A 714 -17.00 29.59 16.14
C LEU A 714 -18.19 28.67 15.84
N GLN A 715 -18.72 28.71 14.61
CA GLN A 715 -19.87 27.91 14.20
C GLN A 715 -19.60 26.39 14.24
N VAL A 716 -18.40 25.94 13.84
CA VAL A 716 -18.02 24.50 13.87
C VAL A 716 -17.77 24.00 15.30
N SER A 717 -17.33 24.87 16.21
CA SER A 717 -16.99 24.51 17.59
C SER A 717 -18.17 24.72 18.57
N GLY A 718 -19.31 25.23 18.10
CA GLY A 718 -20.47 25.53 18.94
C GLY A 718 -20.28 26.72 19.89
N LEU A 719 -19.29 27.59 19.60
CA LEU A 719 -18.94 28.73 20.45
C LEU A 719 -19.89 29.92 20.17
N PRO A 720 -20.37 30.64 21.20
CA PRO A 720 -21.27 31.76 21.01
C PRO A 720 -20.60 32.90 20.23
N ILE A 721 -21.38 33.56 19.37
CA ILE A 721 -20.98 34.77 18.64
C ILE A 721 -21.57 35.96 19.40
N GLY A 722 -20.71 36.82 19.95
CA GLY A 722 -21.10 38.00 20.71
C GLY A 722 -20.91 39.32 19.96
N PRO A 723 -21.46 40.44 20.48
CA PRO A 723 -21.52 41.73 19.78
C PRO A 723 -20.19 42.30 19.29
N LEU A 724 -19.07 41.98 19.96
CA LEU A 724 -17.74 42.42 19.51
C LEU A 724 -17.37 41.83 18.13
N PHE A 725 -17.80 40.60 17.83
CA PHE A 725 -17.55 39.96 16.55
C PHE A 725 -18.43 40.54 15.44
N THR A 726 -19.72 40.78 15.71
CA THR A 726 -20.64 41.36 14.73
C THR A 726 -20.32 42.81 14.42
N LYS A 727 -19.92 43.62 15.41
CA LYS A 727 -19.38 44.96 15.18
C LYS A 727 -18.10 44.94 14.33
N ALA A 728 -17.20 43.98 14.55
CA ALA A 728 -16.02 43.80 13.72
C ALA A 728 -16.36 43.39 12.27
N VAL A 729 -17.34 42.50 12.09
CA VAL A 729 -17.88 42.11 10.77
C VAL A 729 -18.49 43.31 10.04
N VAL A 730 -19.34 44.09 10.69
CA VAL A 730 -19.95 45.31 10.12
C VAL A 730 -18.86 46.33 9.75
N ARG A 731 -17.87 46.55 10.62
CA ARG A 731 -16.75 47.47 10.34
C ARG A 731 -15.93 47.05 9.12
N ALA A 732 -15.53 45.77 9.06
CA ALA A 732 -14.68 45.27 7.98
C ALA A 732 -15.40 45.14 6.62
N LEU A 733 -16.71 44.84 6.62
CA LEU A 733 -17.46 44.42 5.43
C LEU A 733 -18.50 45.42 4.94
N ILE A 734 -18.94 46.35 5.78
CA ILE A 734 -19.89 47.42 5.43
C ILE A 734 -19.17 48.77 5.49
N ILE A 735 -18.68 49.15 6.68
CA ILE A 735 -18.14 50.50 6.92
C ILE A 735 -16.84 50.76 6.13
N ARG A 736 -15.87 49.83 6.15
CA ARG A 736 -14.60 50.00 5.40
C ARG A 736 -14.84 50.12 3.88
N PRO A 737 -15.66 49.25 3.23
CA PRO A 737 -16.08 49.49 1.85
C PRO A 737 -16.81 50.82 1.61
N MET A 738 -17.62 51.30 2.55
CA MET A 738 -18.26 52.62 2.43
C MET A 738 -17.22 53.76 2.39
N ILE A 739 -16.19 53.71 3.24
CA ILE A 739 -15.08 54.68 3.26
C ILE A 739 -14.20 54.54 2.01
N GLU A 740 -13.95 53.32 1.52
CA GLU A 740 -13.22 53.10 0.25
C GLU A 740 -14.06 53.48 -1.01
N HIS A 741 -15.30 53.95 -0.84
CA HIS A 741 -16.29 54.20 -1.91
C HIS A 741 -16.54 52.98 -2.82
N ARG A 742 -16.70 51.79 -2.21
CA ARG A 742 -16.86 50.49 -2.88
C ARG A 742 -18.22 49.86 -2.58
N PHE A 743 -18.82 49.28 -3.61
CA PHE A 743 -20.07 48.52 -3.44
C PHE A 743 -19.88 47.21 -2.67
N VAL A 744 -20.72 47.02 -1.65
CA VAL A 744 -20.97 45.72 -1.02
C VAL A 744 -22.01 44.97 -1.83
N SER A 745 -21.76 43.70 -2.15
CA SER A 745 -22.74 42.85 -2.84
C SER A 745 -23.97 42.60 -1.95
N ALA A 746 -25.17 42.60 -2.52
CA ALA A 746 -26.42 42.40 -1.76
C ALA A 746 -26.40 41.10 -0.93
N ARG A 747 -25.82 40.01 -1.47
CA ARG A 747 -25.67 38.74 -0.75
C ARG A 747 -24.77 38.86 0.50
N LEU A 748 -23.77 39.73 0.50
CA LEU A 748 -22.92 39.98 1.67
C LEU A 748 -23.65 40.88 2.68
N LEU A 749 -24.35 41.93 2.24
CA LEU A 749 -25.19 42.76 3.11
C LEU A 749 -26.23 41.91 3.85
N ILE A 750 -27.01 41.10 3.12
CA ILE A 750 -28.02 40.19 3.69
C ILE A 750 -27.38 39.25 4.72
N TRP A 751 -26.20 38.68 4.44
CA TRP A 751 -25.50 37.81 5.39
C TRP A 751 -25.04 38.55 6.65
N VAL A 752 -24.53 39.79 6.52
CA VAL A 752 -24.15 40.63 7.67
C VAL A 752 -25.40 40.99 8.49
N CYS A 753 -26.47 41.46 7.86
CA CYS A 753 -27.71 41.83 8.56
C CYS A 753 -28.35 40.63 9.26
N GLN A 754 -28.36 39.44 8.65
CA GLN A 754 -28.82 38.19 9.29
C GLN A 754 -27.95 37.77 10.48
N LEU A 755 -26.64 38.06 10.45
CA LEU A 755 -25.73 37.76 11.56
C LEU A 755 -25.91 38.77 12.71
N VAL A 756 -26.03 40.07 12.41
CA VAL A 756 -26.34 41.13 13.39
C VAL A 756 -27.70 40.88 14.03
N ALA A 757 -28.74 40.58 13.24
CA ALA A 757 -30.10 40.34 13.75
C ALA A 757 -30.17 39.20 14.77
N ARG A 758 -29.28 38.19 14.64
CA ARG A 758 -29.19 37.04 15.55
C ARG A 758 -28.45 37.34 16.86
N VAL A 759 -27.60 38.37 16.90
CA VAL A 759 -26.65 38.62 18.02
C VAL A 759 -26.92 39.95 18.74
N GLU A 760 -27.34 40.98 18.01
CA GLU A 760 -27.61 42.34 18.51
C GLU A 760 -29.07 42.77 18.29
N GLY A 761 -29.90 41.94 17.66
CA GLY A 761 -31.33 42.20 17.44
C GLY A 761 -31.67 42.79 16.06
N VAL A 762 -32.93 42.62 15.66
CA VAL A 762 -33.43 42.97 14.32
C VAL A 762 -33.31 44.48 14.04
N ASP A 763 -33.53 45.33 15.04
CA ASP A 763 -33.53 46.78 14.88
C ASP A 763 -32.12 47.35 14.65
N VAL A 764 -31.10 46.73 15.25
CA VAL A 764 -29.69 47.04 14.97
C VAL A 764 -29.34 46.64 13.53
N ALA A 765 -29.81 45.48 13.05
CA ALA A 765 -29.63 45.07 11.67
C ALA A 765 -30.35 46.01 10.68
N ARG A 766 -31.59 46.42 10.99
CA ARG A 766 -32.37 47.39 10.19
C ARG A 766 -31.67 48.76 10.13
N LYS A 767 -31.04 49.20 11.21
CA LYS A 767 -30.22 50.43 11.25
C LYS A 767 -28.95 50.33 10.40
N VAL A 768 -28.25 49.19 10.42
CA VAL A 768 -27.09 48.95 9.54
C VAL A 768 -27.50 48.94 8.06
N GLU A 769 -28.63 48.30 7.73
CA GLU A 769 -29.17 48.27 6.36
C GLU A 769 -29.61 49.65 5.88
N HIS A 770 -30.34 50.40 6.70
CA HIS A 770 -30.76 51.77 6.39
C HIS A 770 -29.56 52.69 6.14
N ASN A 771 -28.57 52.68 7.02
CA ASN A 771 -27.36 53.51 6.87
C ASN A 771 -26.59 53.17 5.57
N TYR A 772 -26.49 51.88 5.20
CA TYR A 772 -25.88 51.48 3.94
C TYR A 772 -26.72 51.88 2.72
N ALA A 773 -28.06 51.79 2.81
CA ALA A 773 -28.97 52.21 1.75
C ALA A 773 -28.90 53.73 1.50
N GLN A 774 -28.91 54.55 2.55
CA GLN A 774 -28.76 56.00 2.50
C GLN A 774 -27.40 56.39 1.88
N TRP A 775 -26.30 55.84 2.40
CA TRP A 775 -24.96 56.07 1.84
C TRP A 775 -24.87 55.66 0.37
N ARG A 776 -25.47 54.53 0.00
CA ARG A 776 -25.52 54.05 -1.39
C ARG A 776 -26.31 55.00 -2.29
N GLY A 777 -27.42 55.55 -1.81
CA GLY A 777 -28.18 56.59 -2.50
C GLY A 777 -27.32 57.83 -2.76
N ASN A 778 -26.65 58.33 -1.73
CA ASN A 778 -25.76 59.49 -1.81
C ASN A 778 -24.59 59.28 -2.77
N LEU A 779 -23.93 58.11 -2.75
CA LEU A 779 -22.85 57.79 -3.69
C LEU A 779 -23.35 57.69 -5.14
N ILE A 780 -24.55 57.13 -5.36
CA ILE A 780 -25.17 57.07 -6.69
C ILE A 780 -25.56 58.46 -7.18
N LYS A 781 -26.03 59.35 -6.29
CA LYS A 781 -26.33 60.74 -6.64
C LYS A 781 -25.06 61.51 -6.99
N HIS A 782 -24.06 61.56 -6.10
CA HIS A 782 -22.79 62.25 -6.36
C HIS A 782 -22.09 61.75 -7.63
N ALA A 783 -22.09 60.44 -7.89
CA ALA A 783 -21.59 59.90 -9.15
C ALA A 783 -22.46 60.27 -10.36
N LYS A 784 -23.77 60.48 -10.20
CA LYS A 784 -24.61 60.99 -11.29
C LYS A 784 -24.33 62.46 -11.57
N ASP A 785 -24.15 63.26 -10.52
CA ASP A 785 -23.86 64.69 -10.58
C ASP A 785 -22.51 64.91 -11.31
N VAL A 786 -21.41 64.35 -10.79
CA VAL A 786 -20.05 64.44 -11.40
C VAL A 786 -20.00 63.86 -12.83
N PHE A 787 -20.82 62.87 -13.15
CA PHE A 787 -20.91 62.36 -14.52
C PHE A 787 -21.58 63.37 -15.48
N VAL A 788 -22.55 64.16 -15.01
CA VAL A 788 -23.17 65.23 -15.79
C VAL A 788 -22.21 66.41 -15.94
N ASP A 789 -21.53 66.80 -14.86
CA ASP A 789 -20.53 67.88 -14.87
C ASP A 789 -19.38 67.59 -15.85
N ALA A 790 -18.98 66.31 -15.98
CA ALA A 790 -18.02 65.83 -16.98
C ALA A 790 -18.60 65.68 -18.40
N GLY A 791 -19.69 66.40 -18.74
CA GLY A 791 -20.35 66.39 -20.05
C GLY A 791 -21.20 65.15 -20.36
N GLY A 792 -21.46 64.29 -19.37
CA GLY A 792 -22.22 63.05 -19.54
C GLY A 792 -23.74 63.26 -19.59
N ASN A 793 -24.41 62.60 -20.53
CA ASN A 793 -25.84 62.75 -20.78
C ASN A 793 -26.71 62.59 -19.50
N THR A 794 -27.52 63.60 -19.18
CA THR A 794 -28.40 63.63 -17.99
C THR A 794 -29.32 62.42 -17.88
N LYS A 795 -29.78 61.83 -18.99
CA LYS A 795 -30.66 60.65 -19.01
C LYS A 795 -29.93 59.31 -18.84
N SER A 796 -28.60 59.24 -18.99
CA SER A 796 -27.85 57.98 -18.92
C SER A 796 -27.39 57.64 -17.49
N LYS A 797 -27.23 56.35 -17.19
CA LYS A 797 -26.88 55.85 -15.86
C LYS A 797 -25.39 55.92 -15.60
N ALA A 798 -24.98 56.77 -14.66
CA ALA A 798 -23.60 56.87 -14.21
C ALA A 798 -23.13 55.55 -13.56
N GLN A 799 -22.14 54.89 -14.16
CA GLN A 799 -21.53 53.69 -13.61
C GLN A 799 -20.32 54.05 -12.75
N ILE A 800 -20.47 54.00 -11.43
CA ILE A 800 -19.40 54.29 -10.46
C ILE A 800 -18.09 53.53 -10.75
N SER A 801 -18.16 52.27 -11.18
CA SER A 801 -16.99 51.48 -11.58
C SER A 801 -16.26 52.02 -12.82
N THR A 802 -16.99 52.68 -13.71
CA THR A 802 -16.44 53.33 -14.92
C THR A 802 -15.85 54.68 -14.57
N MET A 803 -16.51 55.45 -13.70
CA MET A 803 -16.02 56.76 -13.24
C MET A 803 -14.77 56.64 -12.37
N LYS A 804 -14.71 55.67 -11.44
CA LYS A 804 -13.47 55.35 -10.70
C LYS A 804 -12.31 54.95 -11.62
N ARG A 805 -12.60 54.31 -12.76
CA ARG A 805 -11.59 53.96 -13.77
C ARG A 805 -11.15 55.17 -14.61
N LEU A 806 -11.94 56.24 -14.64
CA LEU A 806 -11.63 57.52 -15.30
C LEU A 806 -11.04 58.56 -14.32
N GLY A 807 -10.85 58.21 -13.04
CA GLY A 807 -10.32 59.13 -12.01
C GLY A 807 -11.29 60.23 -11.56
N LEU A 808 -12.58 60.11 -11.87
CA LEU A 808 -13.59 61.14 -11.56
C LEU A 808 -14.12 61.06 -10.12
N ILE A 809 -14.04 59.88 -9.47
CA ILE A 809 -14.48 59.57 -8.09
C ILE A 809 -13.69 58.39 -7.52
#